data_AF-A0A0D6ABF2-F1
#
_entry.id   AF-A0A0D6ABF2-F1
#
_cell.length_a   1.000
_cell.length_b   1.000
_cell.length_c   1.000
_cell.angle_alpha   90.00
_cell.angle_beta   90.00
_cell.angle_gamma   90.00
#
_symmetry.space_group_name_H-M   'P 1'
#
loop_
_entity.id
_entity.type
_entity.pdbx_description
1 polymer ?
#
loop_
_entity_poly.entity_id
_entity_poly.type
_entity_poly.pdbx_seq_one_letter_code
_entity_poly.pdbx_strand_id
1 'polypeptide(L)'
;MPRRFKSSGVGANNVEFSYEINGATAFNPNDTVGYRNAISGFSITNSGSTSTFFSTDIPANLDIQFDENNRSLTLRMSSISFGNRGTIIEAIFKHNLQFLNDADFQALKNSVTSNNLEDIINRLAISSGLSDNGSYITYDLTMENFLNQNFPNLIDNVDDNGDGLENTAGRHNDWSGQFITVFPGVEIPIANNDSFTVNEDSILNINLPGVLSNDTDVDNANLTAIIENQASNGTIALNADGSFTYTPNPNFSGQDTFTYKARKTADFDPRPNDERIGNVDSDLATVTITVNALKIPIANNDSFTVNQDNILNITLPAGVLSNDTGIDITNLTAVIATQPSNGNVTLNGNGSFTYTPNSNFSGQDTFTYIARKTADANVVSNPATVTITVNAIEIPIANNDIFTVFQDSIFSIALPGVLSNDTDVDNASLTAVIETQSSNGTVSLNADGSFTYAPNPNFSGQDTFTYKARKIVNNNNVDSKTATVTIKVNSVTPPPIEIPVANNDNFSVNENSVLNITLPAGVLSNDTGVDIANLTAVIATQPSNGNVTLNGNGSFTYTPNSNFSGQDTFTYKARKTADANVVSNPATVTIKVNSVTPPPIEIPVANNDNFNVNENSVLNITLPAGVLSNDTGVDIANLTAVIATQPSNGNVTLNGNGSFTYTPNSNFSGQDTFTYIARKTADANVVSNPATVTIRVNAVDTPPINNLNDPIYRFQNGDRPGTYLFAGEQESQSIRQNFPQFREEGFAFNVSSEPNDELIVFNRFQNTAIPGTYLYAGQQESQNIRQNFPNFREEGVAFYAYDGNANKGVDFYRFQNTQQPGTYLFVGEEERRNIIANFPQFVEEGVAFEVGV
;
A
#
# COMPACT_ATOMS: atom_id res chain seq x y z
N MET A 1 26.48 -63.97 -35.59
CA MET A 1 25.72 -65.23 -35.84
C MET A 1 25.04 -65.16 -37.21
N PRO A 2 24.76 -66.29 -37.89
CA PRO A 2 24.10 -66.30 -39.19
C PRO A 2 22.63 -66.77 -39.13
N ARG A 3 21.81 -66.42 -40.14
CA ARG A 3 21.03 -67.39 -40.97
C ARG A 3 20.05 -66.72 -41.97
N ARG A 4 20.13 -67.20 -43.22
CA ARG A 4 19.04 -67.59 -44.15
C ARG A 4 17.71 -66.82 -44.16
N PHE A 5 17.23 -66.53 -45.38
CA PHE A 5 16.16 -67.36 -45.96
C PHE A 5 16.47 -67.74 -47.41
N LYS A 6 15.64 -68.61 -48.01
CA LYS A 6 15.85 -69.26 -49.31
C LYS A 6 14.50 -69.52 -49.98
N SER A 7 14.30 -69.11 -51.23
CA SER A 7 13.23 -69.62 -52.10
C SER A 7 13.62 -69.54 -53.57
N SER A 8 13.13 -70.52 -54.32
CA SER A 8 13.38 -70.81 -55.74
C SER A 8 12.51 -69.99 -56.71
N GLY A 9 12.94 -69.90 -57.98
CA GLY A 9 11.97 -69.97 -59.09
C GLY A 9 12.31 -69.25 -60.39
N VAL A 10 12.93 -69.98 -61.33
CA VAL A 10 12.74 -69.95 -62.81
C VAL A 10 12.13 -68.69 -63.46
N GLY A 11 12.84 -68.13 -64.47
CA GLY A 11 12.19 -67.75 -65.74
C GLY A 11 12.58 -66.41 -66.37
N ALA A 12 12.80 -66.46 -67.69
CA ALA A 12 12.68 -65.41 -68.72
C ALA A 12 13.39 -64.04 -68.55
N ASN A 13 14.14 -63.65 -69.59
CA ASN A 13 14.51 -62.27 -69.85
C ASN A 13 13.32 -61.51 -70.46
N ASN A 14 13.08 -60.25 -70.05
CA ASN A 14 12.78 -59.06 -70.89
C ASN A 14 12.45 -57.84 -69.99
N VAL A 15 13.14 -56.70 -70.16
CA VAL A 15 12.74 -55.47 -70.93
C VAL A 15 11.64 -54.62 -70.27
N GLU A 16 11.98 -53.36 -69.94
CA GLU A 16 11.16 -52.11 -70.00
C GLU A 16 12.15 -50.91 -70.09
N PHE A 17 12.15 -50.10 -71.19
CA PHE A 17 11.57 -48.73 -71.37
C PHE A 17 12.38 -47.56 -70.72
N SER A 18 12.36 -46.30 -71.16
CA SER A 18 11.49 -45.52 -72.10
C SER A 18 12.30 -44.38 -72.81
N TYR A 19 11.97 -43.87 -74.03
CA TYR A 19 11.10 -42.71 -74.42
C TYR A 19 11.47 -41.35 -73.75
N GLU A 20 11.42 -40.13 -74.35
CA GLU A 20 11.06 -39.54 -75.69
C GLU A 20 11.40 -37.99 -75.68
N ILE A 21 11.36 -37.08 -76.70
CA ILE A 21 11.20 -37.07 -78.19
C ILE A 21 11.63 -35.67 -78.80
N ASN A 22 12.00 -35.62 -80.10
CA ASN A 22 11.93 -34.54 -81.14
C ASN A 22 12.44 -33.07 -80.99
N GLY A 23 13.06 -32.59 -82.09
CA GLY A 23 13.06 -31.20 -82.57
C GLY A 23 13.56 -31.13 -84.04
N ALA A 24 12.89 -30.42 -84.96
CA ALA A 24 13.14 -30.54 -86.42
C ALA A 24 12.92 -29.26 -87.25
N THR A 25 13.60 -29.15 -88.40
CA THR A 25 13.16 -28.44 -89.62
C THR A 25 14.09 -28.81 -90.81
N ALA A 26 13.69 -28.52 -92.06
CA ALA A 26 14.34 -29.02 -93.28
C ALA A 26 14.52 -27.94 -94.37
N PHE A 27 15.43 -28.17 -95.33
CA PHE A 27 15.49 -27.42 -96.59
C PHE A 27 16.08 -28.24 -97.77
N ASN A 28 15.57 -27.94 -98.96
CA ASN A 28 15.96 -28.34 -100.34
C ASN A 28 15.19 -27.32 -101.27
N PRO A 29 15.45 -27.12 -102.59
CA PRO A 29 16.15 -27.98 -103.55
C PRO A 29 17.02 -27.23 -104.62
N ASN A 30 17.31 -27.94 -105.73
CA ASN A 30 17.81 -27.49 -107.05
C ASN A 30 19.35 -27.34 -107.20
N ASP A 31 19.97 -27.62 -108.36
CA ASP A 31 19.40 -27.87 -109.70
C ASP A 31 20.08 -29.02 -110.49
N THR A 32 19.61 -29.29 -111.72
CA THR A 32 19.75 -30.56 -112.47
C THR A 32 20.70 -30.49 -113.68
N VAL A 33 21.24 -31.65 -114.12
CA VAL A 33 21.63 -32.12 -115.50
C VAL A 33 22.86 -33.06 -115.39
N GLY A 34 22.96 -34.25 -116.02
CA GLY A 34 21.99 -35.07 -116.76
C GLY A 34 22.48 -35.54 -118.14
N TYR A 35 22.73 -36.85 -118.34
CA TYR A 35 22.79 -37.53 -119.67
C TYR A 35 22.51 -39.05 -119.55
N ARG A 36 22.47 -39.80 -120.67
CA ARG A 36 21.93 -41.19 -120.75
C ARG A 36 22.88 -42.22 -121.37
N ASN A 37 22.56 -43.50 -121.11
CA ASN A 37 23.01 -44.73 -121.81
C ASN A 37 24.46 -45.16 -121.49
N ALA A 38 24.85 -46.43 -121.59
CA ALA A 38 24.17 -47.61 -122.15
C ALA A 38 24.40 -48.90 -121.32
N ILE A 39 23.67 -49.98 -121.65
CA ILE A 39 23.85 -51.34 -121.09
C ILE A 39 24.62 -52.20 -122.11
N SER A 40 25.67 -52.91 -121.68
CA SER A 40 26.32 -53.98 -122.46
C SER A 40 27.14 -54.91 -121.55
N GLY A 41 26.96 -56.23 -121.69
CA GLY A 41 27.56 -57.24 -120.81
C GLY A 41 28.88 -57.86 -121.28
N PHE A 42 29.22 -59.01 -120.69
CA PHE A 42 30.47 -59.77 -120.91
C PHE A 42 30.71 -60.14 -122.38
N SER A 43 31.99 -60.23 -122.76
CA SER A 43 32.44 -60.84 -124.01
C SER A 43 33.70 -61.68 -123.80
N ILE A 44 33.83 -62.78 -124.55
CA ILE A 44 35.06 -63.58 -124.65
C ILE A 44 35.39 -63.66 -126.13
N THR A 45 36.57 -63.19 -126.52
CA THR A 45 37.04 -63.21 -127.91
C THR A 45 38.08 -64.30 -128.12
N ASN A 46 37.92 -65.05 -129.21
CA ASN A 46 38.98 -65.83 -129.81
C ASN A 46 38.92 -65.64 -131.34
N SER A 47 40.02 -65.89 -132.05
CA SER A 47 40.26 -65.32 -133.37
C SER A 47 39.26 -65.75 -134.45
N GLY A 48 38.58 -64.77 -135.07
CA GLY A 48 38.13 -64.90 -136.47
C GLY A 48 36.65 -64.76 -136.81
N SER A 49 35.72 -64.76 -135.84
CA SER A 49 34.30 -64.51 -136.13
C SER A 49 33.47 -64.16 -134.90
N THR A 50 32.71 -63.06 -134.94
CA THR A 50 31.78 -62.65 -133.88
C THR A 50 30.36 -63.18 -134.15
N SER A 51 29.85 -64.04 -133.27
CA SER A 51 28.43 -64.42 -133.22
C SER A 51 27.91 -64.34 -131.79
N THR A 52 27.11 -63.32 -131.50
CA THR A 52 26.50 -63.09 -130.18
C THR A 52 25.34 -64.06 -129.92
N PHE A 53 25.37 -64.73 -128.77
CA PHE A 53 24.22 -65.43 -128.21
C PHE A 53 23.77 -64.72 -126.93
N PHE A 54 22.48 -64.38 -126.85
CA PHE A 54 21.84 -63.99 -125.60
C PHE A 54 21.16 -65.21 -125.00
N SER A 55 21.37 -65.46 -123.70
CA SER A 55 20.66 -66.44 -122.90
C SER A 55 20.34 -65.82 -121.56
N THR A 56 19.07 -65.86 -121.14
CA THR A 56 18.61 -65.50 -119.79
C THR A 56 18.78 -66.66 -118.80
N ASP A 57 19.01 -67.87 -119.32
CA ASP A 57 18.97 -69.11 -118.56
C ASP A 57 20.38 -69.50 -118.09
N ILE A 58 20.46 -70.08 -116.89
CA ILE A 58 21.70 -70.58 -116.29
C ILE A 58 22.37 -71.63 -117.21
N PRO A 59 23.67 -71.49 -117.54
CA PRO A 59 24.40 -72.49 -118.32
C PRO A 59 24.38 -73.87 -117.66
N ALA A 60 24.19 -74.94 -118.45
CA ALA A 60 24.05 -76.32 -117.97
C ALA A 60 25.29 -76.91 -117.24
N ASN A 61 26.38 -76.14 -117.14
CA ASN A 61 27.60 -76.46 -116.40
C ASN A 61 27.82 -75.60 -115.13
N LEU A 62 26.84 -74.76 -114.76
CA LEU A 62 26.80 -73.95 -113.53
C LEU A 62 25.66 -74.44 -112.62
N ASP A 63 26.01 -74.99 -111.46
CA ASP A 63 25.09 -75.37 -110.38
C ASP A 63 25.07 -74.28 -109.28
N ILE A 64 23.89 -74.00 -108.74
CA ILE A 64 23.64 -72.89 -107.81
C ILE A 64 22.90 -73.41 -106.57
N GLN A 65 23.57 -73.38 -105.41
CA GLN A 65 23.07 -73.95 -104.16
C GLN A 65 22.88 -72.83 -103.11
N PHE A 66 21.63 -72.55 -102.75
CA PHE A 66 21.27 -71.53 -101.75
C PHE A 66 20.94 -72.20 -100.40
N ASP A 67 21.62 -71.81 -99.33
CA ASP A 67 21.43 -72.31 -97.96
C ASP A 67 20.72 -71.24 -97.11
N GLU A 68 19.45 -71.50 -96.82
CA GLU A 68 18.60 -70.62 -96.02
C GLU A 68 19.00 -70.56 -94.54
N ASN A 69 19.52 -71.66 -93.99
CA ASN A 69 19.79 -71.79 -92.55
C ASN A 69 21.07 -71.06 -92.16
N ASN A 70 22.09 -71.13 -93.01
CA ASN A 70 23.36 -70.42 -92.79
C ASN A 70 23.39 -69.03 -93.44
N ARG A 71 22.35 -68.65 -94.21
CA ARG A 71 22.29 -67.50 -95.12
C ARG A 71 23.52 -67.43 -96.02
N SER A 72 23.65 -68.38 -96.95
CA SER A 72 24.77 -68.38 -97.91
C SER A 72 24.36 -68.87 -99.30
N LEU A 73 25.11 -68.44 -100.32
CA LEU A 73 24.96 -68.88 -101.70
C LEU A 73 26.27 -69.49 -102.19
N THR A 74 26.18 -70.65 -102.84
CA THR A 74 27.30 -71.35 -103.46
C THR A 74 27.09 -71.45 -104.98
N LEU A 75 28.09 -71.05 -105.76
CA LEU A 75 28.12 -71.20 -107.22
C LEU A 75 29.19 -72.26 -107.55
N ARG A 76 28.82 -73.29 -108.32
CA ARG A 76 29.73 -74.37 -108.74
C ARG A 76 29.79 -74.46 -110.26
N MET A 77 30.98 -74.36 -110.84
CA MET A 77 31.19 -74.63 -112.27
C MET A 77 31.89 -75.97 -112.48
N SER A 78 31.38 -76.76 -113.41
CA SER A 78 31.86 -78.12 -113.69
C SER A 78 32.26 -78.29 -115.17
N SER A 79 33.53 -78.62 -115.40
CA SER A 79 34.19 -78.73 -116.72
C SER A 79 34.23 -77.45 -117.59
N ILE A 80 35.46 -77.03 -117.90
CA ILE A 80 35.79 -76.23 -119.08
C ILE A 80 36.96 -76.95 -119.79
N SER A 81 36.82 -77.18 -121.10
CA SER A 81 37.79 -77.95 -121.89
C SER A 81 38.57 -77.04 -122.83
N PHE A 82 39.87 -76.85 -122.54
CA PHE A 82 40.78 -76.04 -123.35
C PHE A 82 41.54 -76.89 -124.39
N GLY A 83 40.85 -77.86 -124.99
CA GLY A 83 41.40 -78.75 -126.01
C GLY A 83 42.64 -79.52 -125.52
N ASN A 84 43.69 -79.56 -126.34
CA ASN A 84 44.91 -80.34 -126.09
C ASN A 84 45.83 -79.79 -124.97
N ARG A 85 45.32 -78.96 -124.04
CA ARG A 85 46.07 -78.44 -122.89
C ARG A 85 45.43 -78.71 -121.52
N GLY A 86 44.45 -79.63 -121.47
CA GLY A 86 43.92 -80.18 -120.21
C GLY A 86 42.57 -79.62 -119.78
N THR A 87 42.06 -80.15 -118.66
CA THR A 87 40.70 -79.92 -118.16
C THR A 87 40.77 -79.47 -116.70
N ILE A 88 40.12 -78.36 -116.37
CA ILE A 88 39.90 -77.94 -114.98
C ILE A 88 38.60 -78.60 -114.48
N ILE A 89 38.65 -79.18 -113.27
CA ILE A 89 37.69 -80.21 -112.84
C ILE A 89 36.45 -79.63 -112.14
N GLU A 90 36.61 -78.77 -111.13
CA GLU A 90 35.52 -78.05 -110.44
C GLU A 90 36.03 -76.67 -109.97
N ALA A 91 35.15 -75.66 -109.95
CA ALA A 91 35.39 -74.38 -109.28
C ALA A 91 34.18 -74.05 -108.41
N ILE A 92 34.41 -73.65 -107.15
CA ILE A 92 33.36 -73.40 -106.15
C ILE A 92 33.56 -72.01 -105.52
N PHE A 93 32.58 -71.13 -105.69
CA PHE A 93 32.52 -69.83 -105.01
C PHE A 93 31.44 -69.86 -103.92
N LYS A 94 31.68 -69.19 -102.79
CA LYS A 94 30.71 -69.06 -101.69
C LYS A 94 30.57 -67.61 -101.26
N HIS A 95 29.35 -67.18 -100.97
CA HIS A 95 29.01 -65.85 -100.49
C HIS A 95 28.21 -65.94 -99.19
N ASN A 96 28.61 -65.15 -98.19
CA ASN A 96 27.91 -65.01 -96.92
C ASN A 96 26.87 -63.89 -97.05
N LEU A 97 25.61 -64.20 -96.74
CA LEU A 97 24.44 -63.34 -96.90
C LEU A 97 23.81 -62.97 -95.54
N GLN A 98 24.53 -63.12 -94.43
CA GLN A 98 24.06 -62.72 -93.10
C GLN A 98 23.91 -61.19 -92.96
N PHE A 99 24.54 -60.41 -93.83
CA PHE A 99 24.46 -58.95 -93.86
C PHE A 99 23.22 -58.41 -94.60
N LEU A 100 22.56 -59.25 -95.42
CA LEU A 100 21.30 -58.88 -96.07
C LEU A 100 20.14 -58.84 -95.07
N ASN A 101 19.27 -57.84 -95.19
CA ASN A 101 17.97 -57.85 -94.51
C ASN A 101 17.06 -58.95 -95.09
N ASP A 102 15.98 -59.28 -94.37
CA ASP A 102 15.11 -60.40 -94.74
C ASP A 102 14.31 -60.20 -96.03
N ALA A 103 14.03 -58.97 -96.45
CA ALA A 103 13.34 -58.71 -97.70
C ALA A 103 14.25 -58.99 -98.90
N ASP A 104 15.47 -58.46 -98.88
CA ASP A 104 16.45 -58.66 -99.97
C ASP A 104 16.99 -60.09 -100.01
N PHE A 105 17.14 -60.74 -98.86
CA PHE A 105 17.49 -62.17 -98.78
C PHE A 105 16.43 -63.07 -99.42
N GLN A 106 15.13 -62.82 -99.16
CA GLN A 106 14.04 -63.55 -99.81
C GLN A 106 13.88 -63.17 -101.29
N ALA A 107 14.17 -61.92 -101.68
CA ALA A 107 14.18 -61.51 -103.09
C ALA A 107 15.25 -62.28 -103.87
N LEU A 108 16.51 -62.28 -103.39
CA LEU A 108 17.61 -63.04 -104.01
C LEU A 108 17.32 -64.55 -104.09
N LYS A 109 16.72 -65.13 -103.04
CA LYS A 109 16.24 -66.53 -103.05
C LYS A 109 15.22 -66.77 -104.18
N ASN A 110 14.28 -65.86 -104.40
CA ASN A 110 13.30 -65.99 -105.48
C ASN A 110 13.95 -65.87 -106.87
N SER A 111 14.98 -65.04 -107.04
CA SER A 111 15.78 -64.94 -108.27
C SER A 111 16.50 -66.26 -108.58
N VAL A 112 17.14 -66.88 -107.56
CA VAL A 112 17.75 -68.21 -107.66
C VAL A 112 16.70 -69.28 -108.02
N THR A 113 15.56 -69.28 -107.33
CA THR A 113 14.48 -70.27 -107.55
C THR A 113 13.79 -70.14 -108.91
N SER A 114 13.97 -69.01 -109.61
CA SER A 114 13.44 -68.74 -110.95
C SER A 114 14.49 -68.81 -112.07
N ASN A 115 15.72 -69.25 -111.77
CA ASN A 115 16.85 -69.38 -112.70
C ASN A 115 17.26 -68.09 -113.43
N ASN A 116 16.88 -66.91 -112.93
CA ASN A 116 17.19 -65.62 -113.57
C ASN A 116 18.61 -65.16 -113.18
N LEU A 117 19.60 -65.55 -113.98
CA LEU A 117 21.02 -65.28 -113.69
C LEU A 117 21.36 -63.78 -113.63
N GLU A 118 20.68 -62.95 -114.41
CA GLU A 118 20.89 -61.50 -114.44
C GLU A 118 20.40 -60.82 -113.15
N ASP A 119 19.20 -61.17 -112.67
CA ASP A 119 18.64 -60.64 -111.42
C ASP A 119 19.38 -61.16 -110.17
N ILE A 120 19.93 -62.39 -110.21
CA ILE A 120 20.83 -62.92 -109.16
C ILE A 120 22.10 -62.06 -109.05
N ILE A 121 22.78 -61.81 -110.17
CA ILE A 121 24.05 -61.05 -110.18
C ILE A 121 23.83 -59.60 -109.73
N ASN A 122 22.78 -58.94 -110.24
CA ASN A 122 22.46 -57.56 -109.86
C ASN A 122 22.14 -57.42 -108.37
N ARG A 123 21.44 -58.38 -107.76
CA ARG A 123 21.14 -58.37 -106.31
C ARG A 123 22.36 -58.63 -105.44
N LEU A 124 23.30 -59.46 -105.91
CA LEU A 124 24.58 -59.66 -105.22
C LEU A 124 25.45 -58.40 -105.25
N ALA A 125 25.48 -57.67 -106.36
CA ALA A 125 26.21 -56.40 -106.46
C ALA A 125 25.66 -55.30 -105.53
N ILE A 126 24.33 -55.23 -105.34
CA ILE A 126 23.70 -54.31 -104.39
C ILE A 126 24.02 -54.70 -102.93
N SER A 127 24.12 -56.00 -102.64
CA SER A 127 24.34 -56.52 -101.27
C SER A 127 25.70 -56.19 -100.65
N SER A 128 26.71 -55.83 -101.46
CA SER A 128 28.07 -55.49 -101.01
C SER A 128 28.30 -54.00 -100.76
N GLY A 129 27.26 -53.15 -100.87
CA GLY A 129 27.34 -51.73 -100.51
C GLY A 129 28.00 -50.82 -101.54
N LEU A 130 28.26 -51.29 -102.77
CA LEU A 130 28.89 -50.51 -103.83
C LEU A 130 27.87 -49.61 -104.56
N SER A 131 27.81 -48.34 -104.17
CA SER A 131 26.97 -47.33 -104.84
C SER A 131 27.69 -46.65 -106.01
N ASP A 132 27.05 -46.66 -107.19
CA ASP A 132 27.28 -45.75 -108.33
C ASP A 132 28.72 -45.35 -108.66
N ASN A 133 29.55 -46.35 -109.04
CA ASN A 133 30.50 -46.20 -110.15
C ASN A 133 30.89 -47.57 -110.72
N GLY A 134 31.17 -47.63 -112.03
CA GLY A 134 31.26 -48.88 -112.80
C GLY A 134 32.54 -49.69 -112.58
N SER A 135 32.66 -50.35 -111.43
CA SER A 135 33.79 -51.23 -111.07
C SER A 135 33.45 -52.71 -111.30
N TYR A 136 34.32 -53.42 -112.01
CA TYR A 136 34.15 -54.84 -112.33
C TYR A 136 34.63 -55.73 -111.17
N ILE A 137 33.88 -56.81 -110.87
CA ILE A 137 34.39 -57.89 -110.01
C ILE A 137 35.28 -58.81 -110.85
N THR A 138 36.59 -58.64 -110.73
CA THR A 138 37.59 -59.54 -111.31
C THR A 138 38.02 -60.57 -110.26
N TYR A 139 37.74 -61.85 -110.51
CA TYR A 139 38.30 -62.95 -109.71
C TYR A 139 39.60 -63.44 -110.33
N ASP A 140 40.73 -62.83 -109.97
CA ASP A 140 42.03 -63.37 -110.34
C ASP A 140 42.32 -64.66 -109.56
N LEU A 141 42.44 -65.76 -110.31
CA LEU A 141 42.60 -67.11 -109.78
C LEU A 141 44.08 -67.55 -109.89
N THR A 142 44.97 -66.75 -109.29
CA THR A 142 46.42 -67.00 -109.25
C THR A 142 46.73 -68.21 -108.37
N MET A 143 47.08 -69.32 -109.01
CA MET A 143 47.20 -70.66 -108.41
C MET A 143 48.54 -70.88 -107.68
N GLU A 144 48.91 -70.00 -106.74
CA GLU A 144 50.28 -69.92 -106.22
C GLU A 144 50.53 -70.65 -104.88
N ASN A 145 49.53 -71.36 -104.33
CA ASN A 145 49.66 -72.04 -103.02
C ASN A 145 49.38 -73.56 -103.02
N PHE A 146 49.48 -74.25 -104.17
CA PHE A 146 49.31 -75.71 -104.25
C PHE A 146 50.56 -76.51 -104.66
N LEU A 147 51.57 -75.87 -105.25
CA LEU A 147 52.79 -76.56 -105.72
C LEU A 147 53.90 -76.65 -104.65
N ASN A 148 53.94 -75.71 -103.68
CA ASN A 148 54.94 -75.65 -102.60
C ASN A 148 54.86 -76.80 -101.56
N GLN A 149 53.99 -77.80 -101.73
CA GLN A 149 53.97 -79.02 -100.90
C GLN A 149 54.22 -80.33 -101.68
N ASN A 150 54.32 -80.30 -103.02
CA ASN A 150 54.31 -81.54 -103.82
C ASN A 150 55.52 -81.76 -104.75
N PHE A 151 56.28 -80.73 -105.15
CA PHE A 151 57.43 -80.89 -106.06
C PHE A 151 58.63 -79.99 -105.66
N PRO A 152 59.61 -80.49 -104.89
CA PRO A 152 60.65 -79.63 -104.27
C PRO A 152 61.80 -79.14 -105.18
N ASN A 153 61.80 -79.41 -106.49
CA ASN A 153 62.99 -79.25 -107.34
C ASN A 153 62.69 -78.70 -108.76
N LEU A 154 62.56 -77.38 -108.89
CA LEU A 154 62.96 -76.57 -110.06
C LEU A 154 62.89 -75.09 -109.63
N ILE A 155 63.96 -74.57 -109.02
CA ILE A 155 64.98 -73.74 -109.70
C ILE A 155 64.39 -72.43 -110.23
N ASP A 156 64.73 -71.31 -109.56
CA ASP A 156 65.67 -70.39 -110.18
C ASP A 156 66.53 -69.65 -109.12
N ASN A 157 67.81 -69.39 -109.45
CA ASN A 157 68.62 -68.30 -108.90
C ASN A 157 69.93 -68.18 -109.69
N VAL A 158 69.95 -67.23 -110.63
CA VAL A 158 71.09 -66.77 -111.43
C VAL A 158 70.87 -65.24 -111.57
N ASP A 159 71.83 -64.34 -111.33
CA ASP A 159 73.29 -64.49 -111.32
C ASP A 159 73.96 -63.55 -110.28
N ASP A 160 75.25 -63.76 -109.99
CA ASP A 160 76.16 -62.67 -109.59
C ASP A 160 77.62 -62.99 -109.95
N ASN A 161 78.14 -62.35 -111.00
CA ASN A 161 79.53 -62.39 -111.55
C ASN A 161 80.00 -63.76 -112.10
N GLY A 162 80.05 -64.04 -113.41
CA GLY A 162 80.15 -63.13 -114.55
C GLY A 162 81.25 -63.54 -115.55
N ASP A 163 80.99 -64.55 -116.38
CA ASP A 163 81.51 -64.74 -117.75
C ASP A 163 80.47 -65.58 -118.54
N GLY A 164 80.37 -65.62 -119.87
CA GLY A 164 81.18 -65.08 -120.96
C GLY A 164 81.20 -66.11 -122.09
N LEU A 165 80.90 -65.72 -123.35
CA LEU A 165 80.60 -66.56 -124.54
C LEU A 165 79.13 -67.01 -124.64
N GLU A 166 78.47 -67.14 -125.78
CA GLU A 166 78.51 -66.59 -127.15
C GLU A 166 77.54 -67.48 -127.98
N ASN A 167 76.69 -66.88 -128.84
CA ASN A 167 76.15 -67.48 -130.10
C ASN A 167 75.42 -68.87 -130.05
N THR A 168 74.24 -69.10 -130.65
CA THR A 168 73.78 -68.63 -131.97
C THR A 168 72.25 -68.54 -132.11
N ALA A 169 71.82 -67.48 -132.81
CA ALA A 169 70.59 -67.28 -133.59
C ALA A 169 69.52 -68.40 -133.73
N GLY A 170 68.24 -67.98 -133.61
CA GLY A 170 67.41 -67.95 -134.83
C GLY A 170 65.97 -68.45 -134.79
N ARG A 171 65.01 -67.55 -134.46
CA ARG A 171 64.13 -66.96 -135.50
C ARG A 171 63.26 -65.80 -135.01
N HIS A 172 63.15 -64.76 -135.85
CA HIS A 172 62.08 -63.76 -135.77
C HIS A 172 60.71 -64.42 -135.98
N ASN A 173 59.70 -63.88 -135.30
CA ASN A 173 58.38 -63.62 -135.87
C ASN A 173 57.96 -62.23 -135.37
N ASP A 174 58.10 -61.20 -136.20
CA ASP A 174 57.60 -59.87 -135.85
C ASP A 174 56.07 -59.87 -135.81
N TRP A 175 55.51 -59.51 -134.65
CA TRP A 175 54.15 -58.99 -134.60
C TRP A 175 54.08 -57.81 -133.64
N SER A 176 53.84 -56.63 -134.21
CA SER A 176 53.85 -55.35 -133.51
C SER A 176 52.58 -55.17 -132.67
N GLY A 177 52.59 -55.72 -131.46
CA GLY A 177 51.62 -55.38 -130.41
C GLY A 177 52.01 -54.08 -129.70
N GLN A 178 51.03 -53.22 -129.42
CA GLN A 178 51.24 -52.09 -128.52
C GLN A 178 51.35 -52.61 -127.08
N PHE A 179 52.45 -52.28 -126.39
CA PHE A 179 52.49 -52.40 -124.93
C PHE A 179 51.69 -51.24 -124.33
N ILE A 180 50.55 -51.55 -123.73
CA ILE A 180 49.86 -50.65 -122.81
C ILE A 180 50.50 -50.86 -121.44
N THR A 181 51.37 -49.93 -121.04
CA THR A 181 51.88 -49.89 -119.66
C THR A 181 50.75 -49.47 -118.73
N VAL A 182 50.16 -50.43 -118.03
CA VAL A 182 49.29 -50.15 -116.88
C VAL A 182 50.21 -49.98 -115.68
N PHE A 183 50.29 -48.76 -115.16
CA PHE A 183 50.91 -48.52 -113.86
C PHE A 183 49.99 -49.07 -112.76
N PRO A 184 50.52 -49.69 -111.69
CA PRO A 184 49.72 -49.92 -110.49
C PRO A 184 49.23 -48.57 -109.93
N GLY A 185 48.07 -48.58 -109.27
CA GLY A 185 47.61 -47.41 -108.53
C GLY A 185 48.55 -47.08 -107.38
N VAL A 186 48.68 -45.81 -107.01
CA VAL A 186 49.47 -45.42 -105.84
C VAL A 186 48.82 -46.00 -104.59
N GLU A 187 49.53 -46.92 -103.94
CA GLU A 187 49.06 -47.58 -102.72
C GLU A 187 49.25 -46.64 -101.51
N ILE A 188 48.20 -46.51 -100.70
CA ILE A 188 48.15 -45.58 -99.57
C ILE A 188 48.20 -46.35 -98.25
N PRO A 189 48.85 -45.82 -97.20
CA PRO A 189 48.87 -46.46 -95.89
C PRO A 189 47.51 -46.38 -95.19
N ILE A 190 47.24 -47.31 -94.27
CA ILE A 190 46.01 -47.40 -93.49
C ILE A 190 46.31 -47.00 -92.05
N ALA A 191 45.69 -45.91 -91.60
CA ALA A 191 45.77 -45.47 -90.20
C ALA A 191 44.54 -45.93 -89.39
N ASN A 192 44.73 -46.31 -88.13
CA ASN A 192 43.69 -46.88 -87.27
C ASN A 192 43.41 -46.02 -86.02
N ASN A 193 42.19 -46.12 -85.48
CA ASN A 193 41.77 -45.31 -84.33
C ASN A 193 42.37 -45.81 -83.01
N ASP A 194 42.90 -44.89 -82.20
CA ASP A 194 43.52 -45.18 -80.90
C ASP A 194 42.66 -44.76 -79.71
N SER A 195 42.96 -45.32 -78.55
CA SER A 195 42.42 -44.82 -77.28
C SER A 195 43.41 -44.89 -76.12
N PHE A 196 43.43 -43.84 -75.30
CA PHE A 196 44.30 -43.70 -74.13
C PHE A 196 43.54 -43.12 -72.94
N THR A 197 44.11 -43.24 -71.73
CA THR A 197 43.54 -42.63 -70.52
C THR A 197 44.60 -41.90 -69.70
N VAL A 198 44.18 -40.85 -69.00
CA VAL A 198 45.01 -40.04 -68.09
C VAL A 198 44.12 -39.47 -66.98
N ASN A 199 44.69 -38.90 -65.92
CA ASN A 199 43.93 -38.10 -64.95
C ASN A 199 43.97 -36.62 -65.36
N GLU A 200 43.03 -35.81 -64.90
CA GLU A 200 43.11 -34.35 -65.06
C GLU A 200 44.38 -33.80 -64.37
N ASP A 201 44.84 -32.64 -64.85
CA ASP A 201 46.08 -31.98 -64.46
C ASP A 201 47.37 -32.83 -64.56
N SER A 202 47.31 -34.00 -65.23
CA SER A 202 48.40 -34.95 -65.39
C SER A 202 48.83 -35.08 -66.86
N ILE A 203 50.14 -35.10 -67.14
CA ILE A 203 50.66 -35.24 -68.50
C ILE A 203 50.69 -36.72 -68.91
N LEU A 204 50.02 -37.06 -70.01
CA LEU A 204 50.13 -38.36 -70.67
C LEU A 204 51.36 -38.35 -71.59
N ASN A 205 52.21 -39.38 -71.48
CA ASN A 205 53.39 -39.57 -72.32
C ASN A 205 53.33 -40.96 -72.94
N ILE A 206 53.24 -41.04 -74.27
CA ILE A 206 53.18 -42.29 -75.04
C ILE A 206 54.45 -42.42 -75.89
N ASN A 207 55.19 -43.51 -75.68
CA ASN A 207 56.42 -43.82 -76.42
C ASN A 207 56.12 -44.39 -77.80
N LEU A 208 57.11 -44.32 -78.71
CA LEU A 208 57.04 -44.91 -80.05
C LEU A 208 56.77 -46.43 -80.02
N PRO A 209 56.06 -47.01 -81.03
CA PRO A 209 55.45 -46.33 -82.19
C PRO A 209 54.17 -45.54 -81.87
N GLY A 210 53.69 -45.56 -80.62
CA GLY A 210 52.56 -44.75 -80.16
C GLY A 210 51.30 -44.93 -81.00
N VAL A 211 50.86 -43.88 -81.70
CA VAL A 211 49.68 -43.94 -82.57
C VAL A 211 49.89 -44.91 -83.74
N LEU A 212 51.10 -44.98 -84.32
CA LEU A 212 51.44 -45.89 -85.42
C LEU A 212 51.52 -47.38 -85.00
N SER A 213 51.05 -47.74 -83.80
CA SER A 213 51.18 -49.10 -83.24
C SER A 213 50.20 -50.12 -83.82
N ASN A 214 49.14 -49.64 -84.47
CA ASN A 214 48.08 -50.41 -85.12
C ASN A 214 47.95 -50.09 -86.62
N ASP A 215 48.78 -49.20 -87.16
CA ASP A 215 48.80 -48.77 -88.55
C ASP A 215 49.49 -49.79 -89.47
N THR A 216 49.10 -49.82 -90.74
CA THR A 216 49.66 -50.75 -91.73
C THR A 216 49.91 -50.13 -93.10
N ASP A 217 50.87 -50.71 -93.80
CA ASP A 217 51.18 -50.44 -95.20
C ASP A 217 51.52 -51.77 -95.89
N VAL A 218 51.13 -51.93 -97.16
CA VAL A 218 51.24 -53.21 -97.88
C VAL A 218 52.68 -53.61 -98.21
N ASP A 219 53.57 -52.63 -98.43
CA ASP A 219 55.02 -52.84 -98.58
C ASP A 219 55.75 -52.93 -97.21
N ASN A 220 55.02 -52.83 -96.10
CA ASN A 220 55.58 -52.76 -94.74
C ASN A 220 56.56 -51.58 -94.58
N ALA A 221 56.26 -50.43 -95.18
CA ALA A 221 57.12 -49.24 -95.16
C ALA A 221 57.24 -48.59 -93.76
N ASN A 222 58.30 -47.78 -93.57
CA ASN A 222 58.46 -46.96 -92.37
C ASN A 222 57.44 -45.80 -92.38
N LEU A 223 56.33 -45.98 -91.65
CA LEU A 223 55.31 -44.95 -91.48
C LEU A 223 55.77 -43.81 -90.57
N THR A 224 55.21 -42.62 -90.80
CA THR A 224 55.42 -41.43 -89.96
C THR A 224 54.09 -40.76 -89.61
N ALA A 225 53.92 -40.30 -88.37
CA ALA A 225 52.66 -39.72 -87.91
C ALA A 225 52.58 -38.22 -88.18
N ILE A 226 51.42 -37.74 -88.65
CA ILE A 226 51.17 -36.32 -88.95
C ILE A 226 49.86 -35.88 -88.30
N ILE A 227 49.95 -34.89 -87.40
CA ILE A 227 48.77 -34.30 -86.78
C ILE A 227 48.03 -33.38 -87.77
N GLU A 228 46.72 -33.57 -87.87
CA GLU A 228 45.84 -32.83 -88.77
C GLU A 228 44.92 -31.89 -87.99
N ASN A 229 44.31 -32.38 -86.90
CA ASN A 229 43.57 -31.56 -85.95
C ASN A 229 44.17 -31.72 -84.56
N GLN A 230 44.33 -30.60 -83.85
CA GLN A 230 44.72 -30.55 -82.44
C GLN A 230 43.56 -30.94 -81.53
N ALA A 231 43.90 -31.35 -80.30
CA ALA A 231 42.90 -31.61 -79.27
C ALA A 231 42.21 -30.32 -78.81
N SER A 232 40.96 -30.41 -78.35
CA SER A 232 40.14 -29.22 -78.02
C SER A 232 40.20 -28.83 -76.55
N ASN A 233 40.54 -29.77 -75.67
CA ASN A 233 40.54 -29.63 -74.22
C ASN A 233 41.91 -29.94 -73.60
N GLY A 234 42.97 -29.89 -74.41
CA GLY A 234 44.37 -29.99 -74.00
C GLY A 234 45.31 -29.79 -75.19
N THR A 235 46.62 -29.90 -74.98
CA THR A 235 47.63 -29.70 -76.02
C THR A 235 48.32 -31.01 -76.41
N ILE A 236 48.44 -31.27 -77.72
CA ILE A 236 49.17 -32.42 -78.28
C ILE A 236 50.49 -31.97 -78.90
N ALA A 237 51.57 -32.64 -78.51
CA ALA A 237 52.81 -32.71 -79.29
C ALA A 237 52.99 -34.15 -79.79
N LEU A 238 52.69 -34.37 -81.07
CA LEU A 238 52.88 -35.63 -81.78
C LEU A 238 54.20 -35.58 -82.56
N ASN A 239 55.05 -36.59 -82.37
CA ASN A 239 56.29 -36.76 -83.11
C ASN A 239 56.07 -37.63 -84.35
N ALA A 240 56.97 -37.50 -85.33
CA ALA A 240 56.89 -38.27 -86.57
C ALA A 240 57.05 -39.79 -86.38
N ASP A 241 57.62 -40.25 -85.26
CA ASP A 241 57.71 -41.69 -84.90
C ASP A 241 56.45 -42.23 -84.19
N GLY A 242 55.36 -41.43 -84.17
CA GLY A 242 54.09 -41.76 -83.56
C GLY A 242 54.05 -41.63 -82.03
N SER A 243 55.18 -41.37 -81.36
CA SER A 243 55.21 -41.00 -79.94
C SER A 243 54.55 -39.63 -79.73
N PHE A 244 53.87 -39.43 -78.59
CA PHE A 244 53.25 -38.14 -78.29
C PHE A 244 53.16 -37.83 -76.80
N THR A 245 53.01 -36.54 -76.50
CA THR A 245 52.63 -36.05 -75.18
C THR A 245 51.31 -35.29 -75.26
N TYR A 246 50.38 -35.58 -74.34
CA TYR A 246 49.15 -34.83 -74.14
C TYR A 246 49.11 -34.19 -72.76
N THR A 247 48.80 -32.90 -72.70
CA THR A 247 48.55 -32.19 -71.45
C THR A 247 47.11 -31.68 -71.46
N PRO A 248 46.21 -32.16 -70.57
CA PRO A 248 44.87 -31.61 -70.42
C PRO A 248 44.89 -30.10 -70.09
N ASN A 249 43.85 -29.38 -70.46
CA ASN A 249 43.56 -28.07 -69.91
C ASN A 249 43.28 -28.20 -68.39
N PRO A 250 43.63 -27.20 -67.56
CA PRO A 250 43.48 -27.31 -66.12
C PRO A 250 42.04 -27.58 -65.68
N ASN A 251 41.83 -28.58 -64.82
CA ASN A 251 40.52 -29.09 -64.36
C ASN A 251 39.61 -29.64 -65.49
N PHE A 252 40.16 -30.01 -66.66
CA PHE A 252 39.36 -30.72 -67.67
C PHE A 252 39.30 -32.22 -67.36
N SER A 253 38.08 -32.75 -67.19
CA SER A 253 37.78 -34.17 -67.22
C SER A 253 36.61 -34.47 -68.16
N GLY A 254 36.69 -35.62 -68.85
CA GLY A 254 35.82 -35.96 -69.98
C GLY A 254 36.57 -36.73 -71.06
N GLN A 255 36.10 -36.65 -72.30
CA GLN A 255 36.81 -37.15 -73.48
C GLN A 255 37.29 -35.99 -74.33
N ASP A 256 38.53 -36.08 -74.81
CA ASP A 256 39.12 -35.18 -75.80
C ASP A 256 39.68 -36.00 -76.97
N THR A 257 39.70 -35.42 -78.16
CA THR A 257 40.11 -36.13 -79.38
C THR A 257 41.04 -35.30 -80.25
N PHE A 258 41.99 -35.96 -80.91
CA PHE A 258 42.80 -35.37 -81.98
C PHE A 258 42.83 -36.32 -83.19
N THR A 259 43.16 -35.81 -84.37
CA THR A 259 43.22 -36.65 -85.59
C THR A 259 44.58 -36.55 -86.27
N TYR A 260 45.02 -37.66 -86.83
CA TYR A 260 46.29 -37.77 -87.54
C TYR A 260 46.15 -38.58 -88.84
N LYS A 261 47.22 -38.60 -89.63
CA LYS A 261 47.42 -39.54 -90.74
C LYS A 261 48.75 -40.25 -90.57
N ALA A 262 48.82 -41.48 -91.06
CA ALA A 262 50.07 -42.15 -91.36
C ALA A 262 50.57 -41.67 -92.71
N ARG A 263 51.86 -41.29 -92.79
CA ARG A 263 52.57 -40.94 -94.02
C ARG A 263 53.61 -42.00 -94.33
N LYS A 264 53.53 -42.56 -95.53
CA LYS A 264 54.61 -43.28 -96.20
C LYS A 264 55.49 -42.25 -96.91
N THR A 265 56.71 -42.06 -96.42
CA THR A 265 57.74 -41.35 -97.18
C THR A 265 58.24 -42.25 -98.30
N ALA A 266 58.41 -41.72 -99.51
CA ALA A 266 58.85 -42.49 -100.66
C ALA A 266 60.16 -43.25 -100.38
N ASP A 267 60.17 -44.56 -100.65
CA ASP A 267 61.40 -45.34 -100.59
C ASP A 267 62.34 -44.92 -101.73
N PHE A 268 63.65 -44.99 -101.47
CA PHE A 268 64.66 -44.57 -102.42
C PHE A 268 65.04 -45.72 -103.34
N ASP A 269 64.15 -46.07 -104.26
CA ASP A 269 64.54 -46.93 -105.38
C ASP A 269 65.55 -46.18 -106.28
N PRO A 270 66.77 -46.72 -106.48
CA PRO A 270 67.81 -46.04 -107.26
C PRO A 270 67.64 -46.21 -108.78
N ARG A 271 66.55 -46.83 -109.27
CA ARG A 271 66.33 -47.06 -110.71
C ARG A 271 66.11 -45.74 -111.48
N PRO A 272 66.70 -45.54 -112.68
CA PRO A 272 66.92 -44.19 -113.22
C PRO A 272 65.70 -43.52 -113.90
N ASN A 273 64.50 -44.10 -113.78
CA ASN A 273 63.37 -43.77 -114.66
C ASN A 273 61.99 -44.04 -114.05
N ASP A 274 61.87 -44.07 -112.72
CA ASP A 274 60.56 -44.06 -112.05
C ASP A 274 60.12 -42.60 -111.78
N GLU A 275 58.82 -42.31 -111.92
CA GLU A 275 58.28 -41.00 -111.57
C GLU A 275 58.08 -40.96 -110.05
N ARG A 276 58.91 -40.16 -109.36
CA ARG A 276 58.89 -40.01 -107.90
C ARG A 276 57.46 -39.88 -107.35
N ILE A 277 56.92 -40.98 -106.85
CA ILE A 277 55.72 -40.98 -106.03
C ILE A 277 56.05 -40.08 -104.83
N GLY A 278 55.27 -39.01 -104.64
CA GLY A 278 55.44 -38.11 -103.51
C GLY A 278 55.12 -38.81 -102.19
N ASN A 279 55.32 -38.13 -101.06
CA ASN A 279 54.83 -38.64 -99.79
C ASN A 279 53.33 -38.96 -99.88
N VAL A 280 52.94 -40.16 -99.46
CA VAL A 280 51.56 -40.65 -99.52
C VAL A 280 51.00 -40.70 -98.10
N ASP A 281 49.82 -40.11 -97.92
CA ASP A 281 49.13 -40.03 -96.62
C ASP A 281 47.89 -40.92 -96.60
N SER A 282 47.56 -41.45 -95.43
CA SER A 282 46.33 -42.22 -95.17
C SER A 282 45.07 -41.35 -95.12
N ASP A 283 43.91 -42.01 -95.01
CA ASP A 283 42.73 -41.39 -94.42
C ASP A 283 42.95 -40.99 -92.94
N LEU A 284 42.06 -40.17 -92.38
CA LEU A 284 42.15 -39.66 -91.01
C LEU A 284 41.86 -40.74 -89.96
N ALA A 285 42.84 -41.01 -89.10
CA ALA A 285 42.65 -41.73 -87.84
C ALA A 285 42.33 -40.74 -86.70
N THR A 286 41.54 -41.20 -85.73
CA THR A 286 41.14 -40.45 -84.53
C THR A 286 41.69 -41.10 -83.27
N VAL A 287 42.37 -40.31 -82.45
CA VAL A 287 42.83 -40.71 -81.11
C VAL A 287 41.85 -40.18 -80.07
N THR A 288 41.34 -41.05 -79.20
CA THR A 288 40.44 -40.67 -78.10
C THR A 288 41.15 -40.75 -76.75
N ILE A 289 41.23 -39.64 -76.04
CA ILE A 289 41.83 -39.57 -74.70
C ILE A 289 40.73 -39.37 -73.66
N THR A 290 40.59 -40.31 -72.73
CA THR A 290 39.68 -40.15 -71.58
C THR A 290 40.44 -39.60 -70.38
N VAL A 291 40.02 -38.43 -69.91
CA VAL A 291 40.63 -37.70 -68.79
C VAL A 291 39.78 -37.87 -67.54
N ASN A 292 40.31 -38.58 -66.54
CA ASN A 292 39.60 -38.91 -65.31
C ASN A 292 39.64 -37.74 -64.30
N ALA A 293 38.48 -37.38 -63.73
CA ALA A 293 38.40 -36.37 -62.67
C ALA A 293 39.18 -36.76 -61.40
N LEU A 294 39.87 -35.79 -60.80
CA LEU A 294 40.69 -35.93 -59.61
C LEU A 294 39.79 -35.96 -58.35
N LYS A 295 39.76 -37.11 -57.68
CA LYS A 295 38.89 -37.32 -56.52
C LYS A 295 39.53 -36.81 -55.23
N ILE A 296 39.41 -35.51 -55.00
CA ILE A 296 39.80 -34.83 -53.75
C ILE A 296 38.78 -35.08 -52.60
N PRO A 297 39.17 -34.91 -51.32
CA PRO A 297 38.21 -34.84 -50.22
C PRO A 297 37.40 -33.54 -50.26
N ILE A 298 36.19 -33.57 -49.69
CA ILE A 298 35.29 -32.43 -49.59
C ILE A 298 35.15 -32.07 -48.11
N ALA A 299 35.86 -31.02 -47.70
CA ALA A 299 35.74 -30.44 -46.37
C ALA A 299 34.40 -29.71 -46.23
N ASN A 300 33.68 -29.89 -45.12
CA ASN A 300 32.36 -29.28 -44.90
C ASN A 300 32.37 -28.27 -43.74
N ASN A 301 31.55 -27.22 -43.87
CA ASN A 301 31.51 -26.14 -42.87
C ASN A 301 30.95 -26.63 -41.53
N ASP A 302 31.62 -26.27 -40.44
CA ASP A 302 31.20 -26.58 -39.07
C ASP A 302 30.59 -25.37 -38.37
N SER A 303 29.80 -25.64 -37.32
CA SER A 303 29.37 -24.61 -36.37
C SER A 303 29.45 -25.13 -34.93
N PHE A 304 30.02 -24.31 -34.05
CA PHE A 304 30.14 -24.59 -32.62
C PHE A 304 29.73 -23.37 -31.79
N THR A 305 29.41 -23.58 -30.52
CA THR A 305 29.11 -22.52 -29.56
C THR A 305 30.00 -22.64 -28.32
N VAL A 306 30.32 -21.50 -27.72
CA VAL A 306 31.01 -21.40 -26.44
C VAL A 306 30.55 -20.11 -25.75
N ASN A 307 30.68 -20.02 -24.43
CA ASN A 307 30.48 -18.74 -23.75
C ASN A 307 31.78 -17.91 -23.80
N GLN A 308 31.64 -16.60 -23.74
CA GLN A 308 32.73 -15.65 -23.56
C GLN A 308 33.64 -16.06 -22.38
N ASP A 309 34.95 -15.81 -22.53
CA ASP A 309 36.00 -16.16 -21.58
C ASP A 309 36.12 -17.67 -21.22
N ASN A 310 35.36 -18.57 -21.87
CA ASN A 310 35.52 -20.03 -21.78
C ASN A 310 36.35 -20.61 -22.94
N ILE A 311 37.14 -21.64 -22.65
CA ILE A 311 37.84 -22.43 -23.66
C ILE A 311 36.87 -23.48 -24.25
N LEU A 312 36.70 -23.47 -25.56
CA LEU A 312 36.03 -24.54 -26.30
C LEU A 312 37.03 -25.69 -26.53
N ASN A 313 36.62 -26.92 -26.22
CA ASN A 313 37.43 -28.12 -26.43
C ASN A 313 36.61 -29.19 -27.15
N ILE A 314 36.87 -29.37 -28.45
CA ILE A 314 36.17 -30.32 -29.32
C ILE A 314 36.99 -31.59 -29.46
N THR A 315 36.52 -32.68 -28.84
CA THR A 315 37.11 -34.01 -28.93
C THR A 315 36.45 -34.86 -30.01
N LEU A 316 37.14 -35.92 -30.45
CA LEU A 316 36.55 -36.94 -31.31
C LEU A 316 35.30 -37.60 -30.66
N PRO A 317 34.30 -38.03 -31.43
CA PRO A 317 34.25 -38.00 -32.90
C PRO A 317 33.85 -36.66 -33.52
N ALA A 318 33.43 -35.66 -32.74
CA ALA A 318 32.81 -34.41 -33.22
C ALA A 318 33.80 -33.34 -33.73
N GLY A 319 34.96 -33.75 -34.26
CA GLY A 319 35.95 -32.83 -34.83
C GLY A 319 35.56 -32.31 -36.22
N VAL A 320 36.36 -31.40 -36.78
CA VAL A 320 36.08 -30.75 -38.08
C VAL A 320 36.07 -31.73 -39.26
N LEU A 321 36.63 -32.94 -39.11
CA LEU A 321 36.58 -34.00 -40.13
C LEU A 321 35.32 -34.89 -40.01
N SER A 322 34.35 -34.55 -39.16
CA SER A 322 33.23 -35.44 -38.80
C SER A 322 32.03 -35.36 -39.76
N ASN A 323 31.93 -34.27 -40.49
CA ASN A 323 30.95 -33.98 -41.55
C ASN A 323 31.57 -34.10 -42.97
N ASP A 324 32.86 -34.39 -43.08
CA ASP A 324 33.60 -34.45 -44.35
C ASP A 324 33.14 -35.59 -45.26
N THR A 325 33.17 -35.33 -46.57
CA THR A 325 32.70 -36.26 -47.61
C THR A 325 33.72 -36.39 -48.75
N GLY A 326 33.39 -37.18 -49.78
CA GLY A 326 34.30 -37.53 -50.87
C GLY A 326 34.87 -38.94 -50.72
N ILE A 327 36.08 -39.17 -51.24
CA ILE A 327 36.75 -40.48 -51.21
C ILE A 327 37.82 -40.54 -50.10
N ASP A 328 38.13 -41.75 -49.62
CA ASP A 328 39.15 -42.01 -48.59
C ASP A 328 38.99 -41.23 -47.27
N ILE A 329 37.75 -40.81 -46.93
CA ILE A 329 37.40 -40.06 -45.71
C ILE A 329 37.87 -40.69 -44.39
N THR A 330 38.20 -41.98 -44.39
CA THR A 330 38.76 -42.69 -43.24
C THR A 330 40.25 -42.37 -42.97
N ASN A 331 40.93 -41.68 -43.88
CA ASN A 331 42.37 -41.37 -43.81
C ASN A 331 42.65 -39.90 -44.20
N LEU A 332 42.00 -38.97 -43.50
CA LEU A 332 42.21 -37.52 -43.66
C LEU A 332 42.98 -36.94 -42.47
N THR A 333 43.64 -35.80 -42.72
CA THR A 333 44.20 -34.90 -41.71
C THR A 333 43.67 -33.48 -41.89
N ALA A 334 43.33 -32.81 -40.81
CA ALA A 334 42.91 -31.41 -40.81
C ALA A 334 44.11 -30.47 -40.65
N VAL A 335 44.12 -29.35 -41.38
CA VAL A 335 45.16 -28.31 -41.33
C VAL A 335 44.51 -26.93 -41.34
N ILE A 336 44.90 -26.03 -40.42
CA ILE A 336 44.42 -24.64 -40.43
C ILE A 336 44.94 -23.94 -41.69
N ALA A 337 44.03 -23.33 -42.45
CA ALA A 337 44.33 -22.45 -43.57
C ALA A 337 44.33 -20.96 -43.14
N THR A 338 43.37 -20.56 -42.30
CA THR A 338 43.37 -19.24 -41.63
C THR A 338 43.01 -19.39 -40.16
N GLN A 339 43.78 -18.76 -39.27
CA GLN A 339 43.40 -18.56 -37.87
C GLN A 339 42.23 -17.55 -37.77
N PRO A 340 41.46 -17.56 -36.67
CA PRO A 340 40.37 -16.61 -36.48
C PRO A 340 40.87 -15.25 -35.98
N SER A 341 39.94 -14.31 -35.82
CA SER A 341 40.25 -12.89 -35.61
C SER A 341 40.10 -12.42 -34.16
N ASN A 342 39.23 -13.08 -33.39
CA ASN A 342 38.88 -12.73 -32.01
C ASN A 342 39.17 -13.87 -31.03
N GLY A 343 40.12 -14.73 -31.36
CA GLY A 343 40.60 -15.82 -30.51
C GLY A 343 41.77 -16.57 -31.14
N ASN A 344 42.08 -17.77 -30.64
CA ASN A 344 43.16 -18.62 -31.14
C ASN A 344 42.73 -20.09 -31.19
N VAL A 345 43.08 -20.80 -32.27
CA VAL A 345 42.75 -22.23 -32.47
C VAL A 345 44.02 -23.08 -32.45
N THR A 346 43.97 -24.18 -31.70
CA THR A 346 44.93 -25.28 -31.80
C THR A 346 44.21 -26.51 -32.36
N LEU A 347 44.34 -26.72 -33.68
CA LEU A 347 43.77 -27.85 -34.40
C LEU A 347 44.77 -29.02 -34.42
N ASN A 348 44.33 -30.18 -33.97
CA ASN A 348 45.08 -31.42 -34.09
C ASN A 348 44.79 -32.06 -35.46
N GLY A 349 45.76 -32.79 -36.01
CA GLY A 349 45.62 -33.40 -37.34
C GLY A 349 44.44 -34.37 -37.48
N ASN A 350 43.89 -34.92 -36.39
CA ASN A 350 42.69 -35.77 -36.41
C ASN A 350 41.35 -34.99 -36.47
N GLY A 351 41.38 -33.66 -36.56
CA GLY A 351 40.19 -32.80 -36.58
C GLY A 351 39.67 -32.35 -35.21
N SER A 352 40.21 -32.87 -34.10
CA SER A 352 39.90 -32.36 -32.75
C SER A 352 40.65 -31.04 -32.49
N PHE A 353 40.04 -30.07 -31.82
CA PHE A 353 40.65 -28.75 -31.61
C PHE A 353 40.26 -28.10 -30.29
N THR A 354 41.10 -27.17 -29.84
CA THR A 354 40.71 -26.17 -28.83
C THR A 354 40.62 -24.79 -29.45
N TYR A 355 39.66 -23.99 -29.00
CA TYR A 355 39.54 -22.56 -29.30
C TYR A 355 39.47 -21.78 -27.99
N THR A 356 40.26 -20.72 -27.89
CA THR A 356 40.20 -19.76 -26.77
C THR A 356 39.82 -18.40 -27.35
N PRO A 357 38.67 -17.81 -26.99
CA PRO A 357 38.34 -16.45 -27.39
C PRO A 357 39.27 -15.43 -26.72
N ASN A 358 39.45 -14.28 -27.36
CA ASN A 358 40.05 -13.11 -26.74
C ASN A 358 39.19 -12.66 -25.55
N SER A 359 39.82 -12.15 -24.49
CA SER A 359 39.08 -11.83 -23.27
C SER A 359 38.03 -10.75 -23.50
N ASN A 360 36.83 -10.95 -22.94
CA ASN A 360 35.63 -10.14 -23.17
C ASN A 360 35.10 -10.13 -24.62
N PHE A 361 35.57 -11.00 -25.53
CA PHE A 361 34.94 -11.14 -26.85
C PHE A 361 33.63 -11.91 -26.75
N SER A 362 32.61 -11.42 -27.46
CA SER A 362 31.35 -12.10 -27.74
C SER A 362 30.87 -11.73 -29.15
N GLY A 363 30.19 -12.64 -29.82
CA GLY A 363 29.82 -12.55 -31.24
C GLY A 363 30.31 -13.75 -32.05
N GLN A 364 30.32 -13.62 -33.37
CA GLN A 364 30.79 -14.67 -34.27
C GLN A 364 32.28 -14.48 -34.58
N ASP A 365 33.06 -15.56 -34.50
CA ASP A 365 34.44 -15.64 -34.99
C ASP A 365 34.59 -16.87 -35.90
N THR A 366 35.51 -16.83 -36.86
CA THR A 366 35.62 -17.86 -37.90
C THR A 366 37.07 -18.21 -38.21
N PHE A 367 37.36 -19.51 -38.33
CA PHE A 367 38.63 -20.02 -38.85
C PHE A 367 38.38 -20.92 -40.06
N THR A 368 39.38 -21.16 -40.90
CA THR A 368 39.27 -22.10 -42.02
C THR A 368 40.26 -23.24 -41.90
N TYR A 369 39.87 -24.43 -42.35
CA TYR A 369 40.73 -25.60 -42.43
C TYR A 369 40.64 -26.25 -43.81
N ILE A 370 41.63 -27.06 -44.13
CA ILE A 370 41.70 -27.92 -45.30
C ILE A 370 41.79 -29.38 -44.82
N ALA A 371 41.01 -30.26 -45.43
CA ALA A 371 41.15 -31.70 -45.28
C ALA A 371 42.18 -32.22 -46.29
N ARG A 372 43.18 -32.97 -45.81
CA ARG A 372 44.31 -33.46 -46.60
C ARG A 372 44.51 -34.95 -46.39
N LYS A 373 44.60 -35.73 -47.47
CA LYS A 373 44.77 -37.18 -47.42
C LYS A 373 46.07 -37.58 -46.71
N THR A 374 46.00 -38.49 -45.74
CA THR A 374 47.17 -38.91 -44.93
C THR A 374 48.23 -39.63 -45.76
N ALA A 375 47.83 -40.28 -46.85
CA ALA A 375 48.72 -41.04 -47.74
C ALA A 375 49.32 -40.21 -48.90
N ASP A 376 48.76 -39.03 -49.19
CA ASP A 376 49.32 -38.09 -50.19
C ASP A 376 49.00 -36.66 -49.74
N ALA A 377 50.04 -35.94 -49.31
CA ALA A 377 49.90 -34.60 -48.75
C ALA A 377 49.51 -33.53 -49.78
N ASN A 378 49.54 -33.83 -51.08
CA ASN A 378 49.14 -32.92 -52.16
C ASN A 378 47.63 -33.01 -52.46
N VAL A 379 46.97 -34.11 -52.08
CA VAL A 379 45.54 -34.29 -52.28
C VAL A 379 44.78 -33.62 -51.14
N VAL A 380 44.30 -32.40 -51.42
CA VAL A 380 43.66 -31.48 -50.48
C VAL A 380 42.24 -31.09 -50.94
N SER A 381 41.39 -30.74 -49.97
CA SER A 381 40.09 -30.11 -50.23
C SER A 381 40.23 -28.62 -50.53
N ASN A 382 39.15 -28.01 -51.03
CA ASN A 382 38.94 -26.58 -50.82
C ASN A 382 38.84 -26.24 -49.32
N PRO A 383 39.16 -25.01 -48.88
CA PRO A 383 39.02 -24.63 -47.48
C PRO A 383 37.55 -24.61 -47.02
N ALA A 384 37.26 -25.27 -45.90
CA ALA A 384 35.98 -25.17 -45.20
C ALA A 384 36.07 -24.16 -44.05
N THR A 385 34.93 -23.54 -43.71
CA THR A 385 34.81 -22.54 -42.65
C THR A 385 34.21 -23.15 -41.39
N VAL A 386 34.90 -23.00 -40.27
CA VAL A 386 34.37 -23.29 -38.94
C VAL A 386 33.88 -22.00 -38.33
N THR A 387 32.59 -21.95 -38.00
CA THR A 387 31.97 -20.85 -37.28
C THR A 387 31.93 -21.14 -35.79
N ILE A 388 32.39 -20.19 -34.96
CA ILE A 388 32.26 -20.26 -33.51
C ILE A 388 31.43 -19.05 -33.04
N THR A 389 30.26 -19.33 -32.48
CA THR A 389 29.46 -18.31 -31.79
C THR A 389 29.87 -18.25 -30.33
N VAL A 390 30.42 -17.10 -29.93
CA VAL A 390 30.83 -16.81 -28.55
C VAL A 390 29.71 -16.02 -27.87
N ASN A 391 28.92 -16.70 -27.03
CA ASN A 391 27.82 -16.09 -26.29
C ASN A 391 28.35 -15.09 -25.26
N ALA A 392 27.75 -13.90 -25.14
CA ALA A 392 28.13 -12.94 -24.11
C ALA A 392 27.87 -13.48 -22.69
N ILE A 393 28.65 -13.03 -21.71
CA ILE A 393 28.30 -13.21 -20.29
C ILE A 393 27.22 -12.18 -19.94
N GLU A 394 25.98 -12.63 -19.83
CA GLU A 394 24.86 -11.79 -19.39
C GLU A 394 25.02 -11.37 -17.93
N ILE A 395 24.75 -10.10 -17.64
CA ILE A 395 24.87 -9.52 -16.29
C ILE A 395 23.55 -9.65 -15.50
N PRO A 396 23.58 -9.73 -14.16
CA PRO A 396 22.38 -9.65 -13.36
C PRO A 396 21.64 -8.31 -13.55
N ILE A 397 20.33 -8.32 -13.37
CA ILE A 397 19.46 -7.15 -13.37
C ILE A 397 19.08 -6.84 -11.93
N ALA A 398 19.66 -5.78 -11.38
CA ALA A 398 19.29 -5.24 -10.09
C ALA A 398 18.17 -4.19 -10.22
N ASN A 399 17.21 -4.20 -9.30
CA ASN A 399 16.02 -3.34 -9.33
C ASN A 399 15.95 -2.37 -8.13
N ASN A 400 15.25 -1.26 -8.31
CA ASN A 400 15.15 -0.22 -7.27
C ASN A 400 14.17 -0.61 -6.16
N ASP A 401 14.63 -0.52 -4.91
CA ASP A 401 13.81 -0.80 -3.73
C ASP A 401 13.22 0.44 -3.07
N ILE A 402 12.12 0.25 -2.33
CA ILE A 402 11.55 1.25 -1.44
C ILE A 402 11.23 0.62 -0.09
N PHE A 403 11.88 1.11 0.96
CA PHE A 403 11.61 0.75 2.35
C PHE A 403 11.03 1.95 3.12
N THR A 404 10.25 1.68 4.17
CA THR A 404 9.72 2.70 5.08
C THR A 404 10.10 2.33 6.51
N VAL A 405 10.66 3.31 7.22
CA VAL A 405 11.17 3.18 8.59
C VAL A 405 10.70 4.38 9.41
N PHE A 406 11.08 4.42 10.69
CA PHE A 406 10.87 5.57 11.57
C PHE A 406 12.21 6.24 11.92
N GLN A 407 12.21 7.50 12.33
CA GLN A 407 13.42 8.15 12.84
C GLN A 407 13.89 7.52 14.18
N ASP A 408 15.14 7.81 14.58
CA ASP A 408 15.68 7.52 15.91
C ASP A 408 15.61 6.03 16.35
N SER A 409 15.76 5.10 15.40
CA SER A 409 15.78 3.65 15.66
C SER A 409 16.63 2.92 14.62
N ILE A 410 17.15 1.73 14.96
CA ILE A 410 17.88 0.88 14.00
C ILE A 410 16.91 -0.13 13.40
N PHE A 411 16.93 -0.24 12.07
CA PHE A 411 16.06 -1.14 11.31
C PHE A 411 16.90 -2.26 10.69
N SER A 412 16.36 -3.48 10.72
CA SER A 412 16.96 -4.66 10.11
C SER A 412 16.00 -5.24 9.09
N ILE A 413 16.39 -5.23 7.82
CA ILE A 413 15.67 -5.89 6.73
C ILE A 413 16.30 -7.27 6.51
N ALA A 414 15.49 -8.32 6.65
CA ALA A 414 15.93 -9.71 6.49
C ALA A 414 16.15 -10.07 5.00
N LEU A 415 16.94 -11.12 4.76
CA LEU A 415 17.16 -11.69 3.42
C LEU A 415 15.84 -12.13 2.76
N PRO A 416 15.71 -12.06 1.43
CA PRO A 416 16.71 -11.57 0.46
C PRO A 416 16.88 -10.04 0.43
N GLY A 417 16.08 -9.28 1.18
CA GLY A 417 16.20 -7.82 1.31
C GLY A 417 16.21 -7.11 -0.04
N VAL A 418 17.33 -6.46 -0.39
CA VAL A 418 17.48 -5.77 -1.68
C VAL A 418 17.46 -6.73 -2.89
N LEU A 419 17.90 -7.97 -2.73
CA LEU A 419 17.87 -8.99 -3.79
C LEU A 419 16.45 -9.57 -4.03
N SER A 420 15.40 -9.01 -3.42
CA SER A 420 14.04 -9.57 -3.44
C SER A 420 13.31 -9.41 -4.77
N ASN A 421 13.73 -8.43 -5.58
CA ASN A 421 13.20 -8.09 -6.90
C ASN A 421 14.26 -8.26 -8.02
N ASP A 422 15.45 -8.75 -7.66
CA ASP A 422 16.58 -8.93 -8.57
C ASP A 422 16.48 -10.22 -9.37
N THR A 423 17.03 -10.21 -10.57
CA THR A 423 16.92 -11.34 -11.51
C THR A 423 18.22 -11.59 -12.28
N ASP A 424 18.41 -12.84 -12.69
CA ASP A 424 19.51 -13.27 -13.53
C ASP A 424 18.99 -14.29 -14.54
N VAL A 425 19.40 -14.16 -15.81
CA VAL A 425 18.86 -15.00 -16.90
C VAL A 425 19.28 -16.47 -16.77
N ASP A 426 20.44 -16.74 -16.18
CA ASP A 426 20.93 -18.10 -15.90
C ASP A 426 20.31 -18.67 -14.61
N ASN A 427 19.52 -17.87 -13.87
CA ASN A 427 19.07 -18.12 -12.50
C ASN A 427 20.24 -18.35 -11.53
N ALA A 428 21.38 -17.68 -11.75
CA ALA A 428 22.53 -17.76 -10.84
C ALA A 428 22.20 -17.21 -9.45
N SER A 429 22.82 -17.76 -8.41
CA SER A 429 22.70 -17.22 -7.05
C SER A 429 23.36 -15.83 -6.97
N LEU A 430 22.55 -14.83 -6.64
CA LEU A 430 22.99 -13.44 -6.52
C LEU A 430 23.49 -13.10 -5.12
N THR A 431 24.39 -12.13 -5.06
CA THR A 431 24.88 -11.50 -3.84
C THR A 431 24.82 -9.98 -3.95
N ALA A 432 24.56 -9.28 -2.84
CA ALA A 432 24.47 -7.82 -2.84
C ALA A 432 25.79 -7.16 -2.44
N VAL A 433 26.16 -6.09 -3.16
CA VAL A 433 27.38 -5.30 -2.90
C VAL A 433 27.04 -3.82 -2.91
N ILE A 434 27.33 -3.11 -1.81
CA ILE A 434 27.06 -1.68 -1.70
C ILE A 434 28.05 -0.87 -2.57
N GLU A 435 27.54 0.11 -3.31
CA GLU A 435 28.33 0.97 -4.18
C GLU A 435 28.41 2.40 -3.63
N THR A 436 27.29 2.94 -3.11
CA THR A 436 27.30 4.20 -2.35
C THR A 436 26.56 4.04 -1.03
N GLN A 437 27.11 4.65 0.02
CA GLN A 437 26.48 4.75 1.33
C GLN A 437 25.39 5.82 1.34
N SER A 438 24.48 5.73 2.31
CA SER A 438 23.43 6.73 2.48
C SER A 438 23.95 8.03 3.11
N SER A 439 23.20 9.12 2.97
CA SER A 439 23.67 10.48 3.31
C SER A 439 23.12 11.01 4.64
N ASN A 440 21.98 10.48 5.08
CA ASN A 440 21.28 10.87 6.31
C ASN A 440 21.15 9.68 7.29
N GLY A 441 22.03 8.69 7.16
CA GLY A 441 22.10 7.50 8.01
C GLY A 441 23.33 6.66 7.69
N THR A 442 23.37 5.44 8.22
CA THR A 442 24.42 4.44 7.97
C THR A 442 23.78 3.13 7.54
N VAL A 443 24.29 2.52 6.46
CA VAL A 443 23.83 1.24 5.93
C VAL A 443 24.90 0.16 6.15
N SER A 444 24.51 -1.00 6.67
CA SER A 444 25.33 -2.21 6.66
C SER A 444 24.63 -3.29 5.84
N LEU A 445 25.01 -3.40 4.57
CA LEU A 445 24.48 -4.39 3.61
C LEU A 445 25.31 -5.68 3.66
N ASN A 446 24.64 -6.82 3.83
CA ASN A 446 25.24 -8.14 3.78
C ASN A 446 25.16 -8.73 2.37
N ALA A 447 26.02 -9.71 2.08
CA ALA A 447 26.06 -10.37 0.77
C ALA A 447 24.77 -11.14 0.41
N ASP A 448 23.95 -11.53 1.38
CA ASP A 448 22.63 -12.17 1.17
C ASP A 448 21.49 -11.17 0.90
N GLY A 449 21.81 -9.89 0.73
CA GLY A 449 20.86 -8.81 0.49
C GLY A 449 20.13 -8.31 1.73
N SER A 450 20.28 -8.96 2.88
CA SER A 450 19.84 -8.41 4.16
C SER A 450 20.66 -7.17 4.53
N PHE A 451 20.06 -6.18 5.20
CA PHE A 451 20.80 -5.00 5.63
C PHE A 451 20.26 -4.40 6.92
N THR A 452 21.10 -3.63 7.60
CA THR A 452 20.65 -2.71 8.65
C THR A 452 20.77 -1.26 8.20
N TYR A 453 19.86 -0.42 8.68
CA TYR A 453 19.87 1.03 8.49
C TYR A 453 19.65 1.73 9.82
N ALA A 454 20.51 2.71 10.11
CA ALA A 454 20.35 3.63 11.23
C ALA A 454 20.30 5.07 10.68
N PRO A 455 19.16 5.79 10.76
CA PRO A 455 19.09 7.20 10.39
C PRO A 455 19.89 8.06 11.38
N ASN A 456 20.36 9.21 10.91
CA ASN A 456 20.95 10.23 11.76
C ASN A 456 19.93 10.75 12.79
N PRO A 457 20.35 11.16 14.00
CA PRO A 457 19.41 11.59 15.04
C PRO A 457 18.49 12.73 14.60
N ASN A 458 17.18 12.57 14.83
CA ASN A 458 16.09 13.45 14.41
C ASN A 458 15.91 13.59 12.89
N PHE A 459 16.59 12.80 12.04
CA PHE A 459 16.35 12.83 10.60
C PHE A 459 14.99 12.22 10.25
N SER A 460 14.18 12.97 9.51
CA SER A 460 12.98 12.46 8.83
C SER A 460 12.94 13.03 7.41
N GLY A 461 12.40 12.25 6.47
CA GLY A 461 12.46 12.55 5.04
C GLY A 461 12.78 11.32 4.19
N GLN A 462 13.50 11.52 3.10
CA GLN A 462 13.97 10.47 2.20
C GLN A 462 15.51 10.44 2.21
N ASP A 463 16.08 9.26 2.41
CA ASP A 463 17.51 8.99 2.20
C ASP A 463 17.66 7.87 1.17
N THR A 464 18.80 7.79 0.49
CA THR A 464 19.06 6.79 -0.55
C THR A 464 20.47 6.22 -0.46
N PHE A 465 20.61 4.94 -0.76
CA PHE A 465 21.91 4.29 -1.00
C PHE A 465 21.86 3.50 -2.31
N THR A 466 23.01 3.12 -2.86
CA THR A 466 23.06 2.29 -4.08
C THR A 466 23.85 1.01 -3.90
N TYR A 467 23.44 -0.03 -4.63
CA TYR A 467 24.07 -1.34 -4.62
C TYR A 467 24.08 -1.95 -6.01
N LYS A 468 24.77 -3.08 -6.14
CA LYS A 468 24.76 -3.97 -7.31
C LYS A 468 24.51 -5.40 -6.86
N ALA A 469 23.70 -6.12 -7.63
CA ALA A 469 23.67 -7.57 -7.60
C ALA A 469 24.92 -8.12 -8.30
N ARG A 470 25.48 -9.19 -7.75
CA ARG A 470 26.70 -9.85 -8.23
C ARG A 470 26.49 -11.35 -8.33
N LYS A 471 26.83 -11.93 -9.48
CA LYS A 471 27.07 -13.38 -9.62
C LYS A 471 28.56 -13.68 -9.81
N ILE A 472 28.94 -14.94 -9.66
CA ILE A 472 30.29 -15.42 -9.97
C ILE A 472 30.25 -16.24 -11.26
N VAL A 473 31.05 -15.87 -12.25
CA VAL A 473 31.25 -16.64 -13.49
C VAL A 473 32.74 -16.87 -13.66
N ASN A 474 33.17 -18.12 -13.81
CA ASN A 474 34.58 -18.49 -14.01
C ASN A 474 35.55 -17.93 -12.92
N ASN A 475 35.09 -17.89 -11.67
CA ASN A 475 35.76 -17.26 -10.51
C ASN A 475 35.92 -15.72 -10.58
N ASN A 476 35.36 -15.06 -11.60
CA ASN A 476 35.30 -13.61 -11.70
C ASN A 476 33.95 -13.08 -11.18
N ASN A 477 33.95 -11.87 -10.62
CA ASN A 477 32.73 -11.15 -10.26
C ASN A 477 32.06 -10.58 -11.51
N VAL A 478 30.75 -10.81 -11.66
CA VAL A 478 29.93 -10.22 -12.72
C VAL A 478 28.83 -9.40 -12.04
N ASP A 479 28.96 -8.08 -12.15
CA ASP A 479 28.11 -7.11 -11.45
C ASP A 479 27.02 -6.54 -12.37
N SER A 480 25.85 -6.30 -11.78
CA SER A 480 24.73 -5.61 -12.40
C SER A 480 25.03 -4.12 -12.66
N LYS A 481 24.10 -3.47 -13.37
CA LYS A 481 23.96 -2.01 -13.29
C LYS A 481 23.52 -1.60 -11.87
N THR A 482 23.86 -0.38 -11.49
CA THR A 482 23.53 0.22 -10.19
C THR A 482 22.03 0.29 -9.95
N ALA A 483 21.56 -0.27 -8.83
CA ALA A 483 20.22 -0.09 -8.30
C ALA A 483 20.23 0.88 -7.11
N THR A 484 19.11 1.60 -6.93
CA THR A 484 18.92 2.60 -5.86
C THR A 484 17.89 2.11 -4.86
N VAL A 485 18.27 2.07 -3.59
CA VAL A 485 17.37 1.79 -2.47
C VAL A 485 16.91 3.11 -1.87
N THR A 486 15.60 3.32 -1.85
CA THR A 486 14.97 4.51 -1.26
C THR A 486 14.43 4.19 0.13
N ILE A 487 14.89 4.90 1.15
CA ILE A 487 14.42 4.76 2.53
C ILE A 487 13.61 5.99 2.90
N LYS A 488 12.31 5.80 3.14
CA LYS A 488 11.43 6.81 3.71
C LYS A 488 11.47 6.74 5.23
N VAL A 489 12.08 7.75 5.87
CA VAL A 489 12.18 7.86 7.32
C VAL A 489 11.03 8.73 7.83
N ASN A 490 9.99 8.09 8.38
CA ASN A 490 8.85 8.78 8.97
C ASN A 490 9.22 9.40 10.31
N SER A 491 8.74 10.62 10.56
CA SER A 491 8.90 11.27 11.86
C SER A 491 8.11 10.56 12.96
N VAL A 492 8.74 10.29 14.10
CA VAL A 492 8.07 9.86 15.33
C VAL A 492 7.85 11.09 16.17
N THR A 493 6.68 11.69 16.07
CA THR A 493 6.24 12.65 17.10
C THR A 493 6.11 11.86 18.40
N PRO A 494 6.80 12.23 19.50
CA PRO A 494 6.52 11.63 20.80
C PRO A 494 5.04 11.84 21.14
N PRO A 495 4.36 10.85 21.76
CA PRO A 495 3.01 11.07 22.25
C PRO A 495 3.03 12.26 23.24
N PRO A 496 2.01 13.14 23.23
CA PRO A 496 1.93 14.23 24.18
C PRO A 496 2.06 13.70 25.62
N ILE A 497 2.84 14.38 26.46
CA ILE A 497 2.94 14.02 27.88
C ILE A 497 1.56 14.27 28.51
N GLU A 498 0.84 13.19 28.82
CA GLU A 498 -0.49 13.25 29.42
C GLU A 498 -0.38 13.71 30.88
N ILE A 499 -0.52 15.02 31.07
CA ILE A 499 -0.56 15.67 32.38
C ILE A 499 -1.94 15.46 33.06
N PRO A 500 -2.00 15.39 34.40
CA PRO A 500 -3.27 15.41 35.13
C PRO A 500 -3.92 16.80 35.03
N VAL A 501 -5.25 16.82 35.12
CA VAL A 501 -6.07 18.05 35.16
C VAL A 501 -6.60 18.23 36.58
N ALA A 502 -6.02 19.21 37.28
CA ALA A 502 -6.50 19.63 38.60
C ALA A 502 -7.75 20.50 38.46
N ASN A 503 -8.76 20.30 39.32
CA ASN A 503 -10.03 21.02 39.26
C ASN A 503 -10.30 21.91 40.50
N ASN A 504 -11.12 22.96 40.32
CA ASN A 504 -11.34 23.98 41.35
C ASN A 504 -12.30 23.52 42.45
N ASP A 505 -11.86 23.59 43.71
CA ASP A 505 -12.65 23.20 44.87
C ASP A 505 -13.34 24.38 45.57
N ASN A 506 -14.41 24.07 46.30
CA ASN A 506 -15.16 25.03 47.10
C ASN A 506 -15.50 24.44 48.47
N PHE A 507 -15.07 25.11 49.54
CA PHE A 507 -15.34 24.74 50.93
C PHE A 507 -15.86 25.94 51.73
N SER A 508 -16.36 25.69 52.93
CA SER A 508 -16.88 26.72 53.83
C SER A 508 -16.57 26.37 55.29
N VAL A 509 -16.28 27.38 56.09
CA VAL A 509 -16.00 27.28 57.53
C VAL A 509 -16.52 28.54 58.24
N ASN A 510 -16.64 28.52 59.56
CA ASN A 510 -16.95 29.73 60.32
C ASN A 510 -15.66 30.44 60.73
N GLU A 511 -15.71 31.76 60.95
CA GLU A 511 -14.56 32.50 61.47
C GLU A 511 -14.09 31.96 62.83
N ASN A 512 -12.79 32.11 63.11
CA ASN A 512 -12.10 31.51 64.27
C ASN A 512 -12.22 29.97 64.40
N SER A 513 -12.72 29.24 63.38
CA SER A 513 -12.86 27.78 63.38
C SER A 513 -11.91 27.12 62.37
N VAL A 514 -11.32 25.96 62.71
CA VAL A 514 -10.44 25.20 61.82
C VAL A 514 -11.24 24.31 60.88
N LEU A 515 -10.99 24.41 59.58
CA LEU A 515 -11.51 23.50 58.56
C LEU A 515 -10.57 22.30 58.44
N ASN A 516 -11.10 21.08 58.61
CA ASN A 516 -10.35 19.85 58.42
C ASN A 516 -11.02 19.00 57.33
N ILE A 517 -10.37 18.84 56.18
CA ILE A 517 -10.87 18.07 55.05
C ILE A 517 -10.12 16.73 54.96
N THR A 518 -10.83 15.64 55.19
CA THR A 518 -10.31 14.26 55.09
C THR A 518 -10.69 13.61 53.76
N LEU A 519 -10.02 12.50 53.43
CA LEU A 519 -10.44 11.63 52.33
C LEU A 519 -11.87 11.08 52.59
N PRO A 520 -12.66 10.81 51.54
CA PRO A 520 -12.33 10.98 50.11
C PRO A 520 -12.46 12.42 49.59
N ALA A 521 -12.99 13.37 50.37
CA ALA A 521 -13.34 14.72 49.92
C ALA A 521 -12.16 15.72 49.83
N GLY A 522 -10.94 15.22 49.60
CA GLY A 522 -9.74 16.06 49.40
C GLY A 522 -9.74 16.79 48.06
N VAL A 523 -8.75 17.65 47.82
CA VAL A 523 -8.67 18.45 46.58
C VAL A 523 -8.57 17.58 45.32
N LEU A 524 -7.88 16.43 45.41
CA LEU A 524 -7.77 15.45 44.31
C LEU A 524 -9.09 14.71 43.99
N SER A 525 -10.20 15.00 44.66
CA SER A 525 -11.44 14.21 44.57
C SER A 525 -12.27 14.46 43.31
N ASN A 526 -12.03 15.59 42.64
CA ASN A 526 -12.66 15.98 41.38
C ASN A 526 -11.64 16.03 40.21
N ASP A 527 -10.38 15.63 40.44
CA ASP A 527 -9.32 15.66 39.44
C ASP A 527 -9.53 14.62 38.34
N THR A 528 -9.06 14.96 37.14
CA THR A 528 -9.30 14.17 35.93
C THR A 528 -8.05 14.02 35.05
N GLY A 529 -8.16 13.23 33.99
CA GLY A 529 -7.03 12.86 33.13
C GLY A 529 -6.53 11.47 33.45
N VAL A 530 -5.21 11.27 33.37
CA VAL A 530 -4.57 9.95 33.53
C VAL A 530 -3.92 9.79 34.91
N ASP A 531 -3.71 8.53 35.30
CA ASP A 531 -3.09 8.14 36.58
C ASP A 531 -3.78 8.72 37.84
N ILE A 532 -5.10 9.00 37.78
CA ILE A 532 -5.89 9.61 38.87
C ILE A 532 -5.67 8.91 40.23
N ALA A 533 -5.61 7.58 40.24
CA ALA A 533 -5.37 6.77 41.44
C ALA A 533 -3.95 6.92 42.05
N ASN A 534 -3.02 7.54 41.31
CA ASN A 534 -1.61 7.69 41.64
C ASN A 534 -1.16 9.18 41.63
N LEU A 535 -2.09 10.12 41.85
CA LEU A 535 -1.78 11.55 41.96
C LEU A 535 -1.38 11.95 43.39
N THR A 536 -0.57 13.01 43.48
CA THR A 536 -0.29 13.73 44.72
C THR A 536 -0.61 15.22 44.57
N ALA A 537 -1.14 15.83 45.63
CA ALA A 537 -1.40 17.26 45.69
C ALA A 537 -0.16 18.03 46.15
N VAL A 538 0.07 19.21 45.59
CA VAL A 538 1.19 20.11 45.94
C VAL A 538 0.67 21.54 46.01
N ILE A 539 0.90 22.24 47.11
CA ILE A 539 0.49 23.65 47.21
C ILE A 539 1.36 24.53 46.30
N ALA A 540 0.71 25.40 45.52
CA ALA A 540 1.34 26.31 44.57
C ALA A 540 1.32 27.76 45.07
N THR A 541 0.23 28.18 45.74
CA THR A 541 0.16 29.42 46.52
C THR A 541 -0.59 29.16 47.83
N GLN A 542 -0.09 29.70 48.94
CA GLN A 542 -0.82 29.75 50.22
C GLN A 542 -1.99 30.77 50.15
N PRO A 543 -2.97 30.71 51.08
CA PRO A 543 -3.99 31.74 51.24
C PRO A 543 -3.42 33.09 51.71
N SER A 544 -4.30 34.08 51.71
CA SER A 544 -4.00 35.47 52.12
C SER A 544 -4.51 35.82 53.52
N ASN A 545 -5.58 35.17 53.97
CA ASN A 545 -6.28 35.46 55.22
C ASN A 545 -6.38 34.22 56.13
N GLY A 546 -5.47 33.27 55.96
CA GLY A 546 -5.34 32.06 56.77
C GLY A 546 -4.14 31.23 56.30
N ASN A 547 -3.98 30.02 56.87
CA ASN A 547 -2.87 29.12 56.55
C ASN A 547 -3.39 27.71 56.18
N VAL A 548 -2.78 27.08 55.17
CA VAL A 548 -3.11 25.71 54.73
C VAL A 548 -1.96 24.75 54.99
N THR A 549 -2.29 23.59 55.57
CA THR A 549 -1.44 22.39 55.54
C THR A 549 -2.08 21.37 54.60
N LEU A 550 -1.54 21.26 53.37
CA LEU A 550 -1.99 20.30 52.36
C LEU A 550 -1.13 19.04 52.39
N ASN A 551 -1.75 17.89 52.61
CA ASN A 551 -1.09 16.59 52.55
C ASN A 551 -0.96 16.10 51.10
N GLY A 552 0.05 15.27 50.83
CA GLY A 552 0.29 14.72 49.49
C GLY A 552 -0.88 13.92 48.91
N ASN A 553 -1.78 13.36 49.72
CA ASN A 553 -2.99 12.66 49.25
C ASN A 553 -4.19 13.58 49.00
N GLY A 554 -4.04 14.90 49.09
CA GLY A 554 -5.10 15.88 48.84
C GLY A 554 -5.99 16.20 50.04
N SER A 555 -5.84 15.54 51.19
CA SER A 555 -6.46 15.98 52.44
C SER A 555 -5.75 17.24 52.96
N PHE A 556 -6.45 18.16 53.61
CA PHE A 556 -5.84 19.40 54.11
C PHE A 556 -6.52 19.94 55.36
N THR A 557 -5.79 20.81 56.06
CA THR A 557 -6.36 21.67 57.11
C THR A 557 -6.20 23.13 56.71
N TYR A 558 -7.20 23.96 57.03
CA TYR A 558 -7.17 25.41 56.88
C TYR A 558 -7.57 26.08 58.18
N THR A 559 -6.76 27.02 58.63
CA THR A 559 -7.06 27.88 59.78
C THR A 559 -7.15 29.32 59.29
N PRO A 560 -8.33 29.97 59.35
CA PRO A 560 -8.47 31.39 59.04
C PRO A 560 -7.74 32.24 60.09
N ASN A 561 -7.32 33.44 59.70
CA ASN A 561 -6.83 34.46 60.62
C ASN A 561 -7.95 34.84 61.62
N SER A 562 -7.57 35.27 62.82
CA SER A 562 -8.56 35.56 63.86
C SER A 562 -9.48 36.72 63.43
N ASN A 563 -10.79 36.50 63.58
CA ASN A 563 -11.87 37.40 63.15
C ASN A 563 -11.84 37.77 61.65
N PHE A 564 -11.20 36.94 60.80
CA PHE A 564 -11.42 37.03 59.36
C PHE A 564 -12.71 36.32 58.97
N SER A 565 -13.59 37.05 58.29
CA SER A 565 -14.73 36.53 57.53
C SER A 565 -14.77 37.15 56.14
N GLY A 566 -15.19 36.37 55.15
CA GLY A 566 -15.06 36.69 53.74
C GLY A 566 -14.73 35.47 52.88
N GLN A 567 -14.06 35.69 51.76
CA GLN A 567 -13.53 34.65 50.89
C GLN A 567 -12.00 34.67 50.92
N ASP A 568 -11.38 33.51 51.07
CA ASP A 568 -9.93 33.32 50.92
C ASP A 568 -9.68 32.19 49.91
N THR A 569 -8.52 32.20 49.26
CA THR A 569 -8.21 31.26 48.18
C THR A 569 -6.76 30.79 48.24
N PHE A 570 -6.54 29.50 48.00
CA PHE A 570 -5.20 28.95 47.77
C PHE A 570 -5.17 28.19 46.46
N THR A 571 -3.99 27.92 45.91
CA THR A 571 -3.86 27.12 44.69
C THR A 571 -2.98 25.89 44.91
N TYR A 572 -3.30 24.81 44.22
CA TYR A 572 -2.54 23.57 44.23
C TYR A 572 -2.32 23.04 42.81
N LYS A 573 -1.42 22.07 42.67
CA LYS A 573 -1.25 21.25 41.46
C LYS A 573 -1.38 19.78 41.80
N ALA A 574 -2.00 19.03 40.90
CA ALA A 574 -1.87 17.59 40.85
C ALA A 574 -0.52 17.20 40.24
N ARG A 575 0.13 16.17 40.75
CA ARG A 575 1.45 15.68 40.33
C ARG A 575 1.47 14.16 40.32
N LYS A 576 1.93 13.52 39.24
CA LYS A 576 2.05 12.06 39.20
C LYS A 576 3.04 11.55 40.25
N THR A 577 2.72 10.44 40.91
CA THR A 577 3.62 9.81 41.90
C THR A 577 4.85 9.17 41.22
N ALA A 578 4.70 8.70 39.98
CA ALA A 578 5.76 8.04 39.22
C ALA A 578 6.76 9.01 38.56
N ASP A 579 6.35 10.25 38.26
CA ASP A 579 7.23 11.32 37.78
C ASP A 579 6.83 12.65 38.43
N ALA A 580 7.67 13.14 39.33
CA ALA A 580 7.44 14.36 40.09
C ALA A 580 7.50 15.65 39.24
N ASN A 581 7.99 15.58 38.00
CA ASN A 581 8.03 16.71 37.07
C ASN A 581 6.69 16.88 36.32
N VAL A 582 5.89 15.82 36.21
CA VAL A 582 4.59 15.83 35.52
C VAL A 582 3.53 16.40 36.47
N VAL A 583 3.31 17.71 36.33
CA VAL A 583 2.35 18.50 37.13
C VAL A 583 1.26 19.14 36.28
N SER A 584 0.08 19.34 36.87
CA SER A 584 -1.02 20.08 36.26
C SER A 584 -0.75 21.59 36.16
N ASN A 585 -1.66 22.28 35.48
CA ASN A 585 -1.90 23.70 35.74
C ASN A 585 -2.44 23.89 37.18
N PRO A 586 -2.24 25.07 37.82
CA PRO A 586 -2.78 25.31 39.15
C PRO A 586 -4.31 25.32 39.14
N ALA A 587 -4.92 24.60 40.08
CA ALA A 587 -6.33 24.73 40.42
C ALA A 587 -6.51 25.60 41.67
N THR A 588 -7.65 26.28 41.79
CA THR A 588 -7.98 27.19 42.89
C THR A 588 -8.95 26.53 43.84
N VAL A 589 -8.58 26.47 45.12
CA VAL A 589 -9.47 26.11 46.22
C VAL A 589 -10.02 27.39 46.82
N THR A 590 -11.34 27.53 46.83
CA THR A 590 -12.05 28.66 47.42
C THR A 590 -12.61 28.27 48.78
N ILE A 591 -12.32 29.07 49.81
CA ILE A 591 -12.86 28.87 51.17
C ILE A 591 -13.69 30.10 51.56
N LYS A 592 -14.98 29.87 51.77
CA LYS A 592 -15.88 30.88 52.33
C LYS A 592 -15.84 30.82 53.86
N VAL A 593 -15.32 31.87 54.50
CA VAL A 593 -15.29 32.00 55.96
C VAL A 593 -16.48 32.84 56.40
N ASN A 594 -17.50 32.19 56.98
CA ASN A 594 -18.73 32.86 57.42
C ASN A 594 -18.50 33.60 58.74
N SER A 595 -19.00 34.83 58.85
CA SER A 595 -19.02 35.54 60.13
C SER A 595 -20.02 34.91 61.11
N VAL A 596 -19.71 34.98 62.40
CA VAL A 596 -20.54 34.46 63.50
C VAL A 596 -20.86 35.60 64.45
N THR A 597 -21.94 36.33 64.18
CA THR A 597 -22.48 37.34 65.11
C THR A 597 -22.85 36.67 66.43
N PRO A 598 -22.33 37.15 67.59
CA PRO A 598 -22.79 36.67 68.89
C PRO A 598 -24.30 36.95 69.09
N PRO A 599 -25.05 36.08 69.78
CA PRO A 599 -26.43 36.37 70.14
C PRO A 599 -26.51 37.60 71.08
N PRO A 600 -27.57 38.42 71.02
CA PRO A 600 -27.78 39.50 71.98
C PRO A 600 -27.83 39.00 73.42
N ILE A 601 -27.27 39.77 74.36
CA ILE A 601 -27.42 39.51 75.80
C ILE A 601 -28.81 39.97 76.23
N GLU A 602 -29.64 39.03 76.68
CA GLU A 602 -30.95 39.34 77.27
C GLU A 602 -30.76 39.90 78.70
N ILE A 603 -31.40 41.04 78.99
CA ILE A 603 -31.32 41.75 80.28
C ILE A 603 -32.70 41.82 80.94
N PRO A 604 -32.79 41.95 82.28
CA PRO A 604 -34.06 42.17 82.96
C PRO A 604 -34.63 43.58 82.68
N VAL A 605 -35.95 43.70 82.79
CA VAL A 605 -36.70 44.95 82.58
C VAL A 605 -37.40 45.31 83.89
N ALA A 606 -36.87 46.33 84.58
CA ALA A 606 -37.49 46.85 85.79
C ALA A 606 -38.69 47.74 85.45
N ASN A 607 -39.77 47.68 86.24
CA ASN A 607 -41.00 48.45 86.00
C ASN A 607 -41.35 49.43 87.13
N ASN A 608 -42.12 50.47 86.80
CA ASN A 608 -42.41 51.58 87.71
C ASN A 608 -43.52 51.25 88.71
N ASP A 609 -43.27 51.53 89.99
CA ASP A 609 -44.21 51.27 91.09
C ASP A 609 -44.90 52.53 91.62
N ASN A 610 -46.05 52.34 92.27
CA ASN A 610 -46.83 53.41 92.89
C ASN A 610 -47.39 52.97 94.25
N PHE A 611 -47.13 53.76 95.30
CA PHE A 611 -47.60 53.52 96.67
C PHE A 611 -48.16 54.78 97.32
N ASN A 612 -48.96 54.61 98.38
CA ASN A 612 -49.54 55.71 99.17
C ASN A 612 -49.24 55.51 100.66
N VAL A 613 -49.03 56.60 101.40
CA VAL A 613 -48.92 56.64 102.86
C VAL A 613 -49.49 57.96 103.39
N ASN A 614 -49.74 58.08 104.68
CA ASN A 614 -50.09 59.37 105.31
C ASN A 614 -48.83 60.04 105.87
N GLU A 615 -48.84 61.36 106.03
CA GLU A 615 -47.72 62.08 106.63
C GLU A 615 -47.45 61.62 108.07
N ASN A 616 -46.19 61.79 108.51
CA ASN A 616 -45.68 61.28 109.79
C ASN A 616 -45.87 59.75 110.02
N SER A 617 -46.28 58.98 108.99
CA SER A 617 -46.48 57.52 109.07
C SER A 617 -45.44 56.78 108.23
N VAL A 618 -44.95 55.62 108.71
CA VAL A 618 -43.99 54.78 107.99
C VAL A 618 -44.70 53.84 107.02
N LEU A 619 -44.29 53.83 105.76
CA LEU A 619 -44.70 52.84 104.77
C LEU A 619 -43.78 51.61 104.87
N ASN A 620 -44.37 50.41 104.93
CA ASN A 620 -43.64 49.15 104.97
C ASN A 620 -44.23 48.19 103.94
N ILE A 621 -43.47 47.88 102.89
CA ILE A 621 -43.88 47.03 101.77
C ILE A 621 -43.17 45.69 101.89
N THR A 622 -43.93 44.65 102.25
CA THR A 622 -43.46 43.26 102.31
C THR A 622 -43.72 42.50 101.02
N LEU A 623 -43.04 41.38 100.82
CA LEU A 623 -43.38 40.43 99.74
C LEU A 623 -44.83 39.93 99.88
N PRO A 624 -45.53 39.63 98.76
CA PRO A 624 -45.03 39.65 97.38
C PRO A 624 -45.03 41.05 96.72
N ALA A 625 -45.58 42.09 97.35
CA ALA A 625 -45.83 43.40 96.74
C ALA A 625 -44.60 44.34 96.66
N GLY A 626 -43.38 43.78 96.63
CA GLY A 626 -42.14 44.55 96.49
C GLY A 626 -41.92 45.11 95.09
N VAL A 627 -40.88 45.92 94.90
CA VAL A 627 -40.61 46.61 93.61
C VAL A 627 -40.40 45.62 92.45
N LEU A 628 -39.76 44.47 92.71
CA LEU A 628 -39.56 43.41 91.71
C LEU A 628 -40.86 42.67 91.30
N SER A 629 -42.03 43.05 91.82
CA SER A 629 -43.27 42.27 91.64
C SER A 629 -43.95 42.45 90.28
N ASN A 630 -43.59 43.51 89.55
CA ASN A 630 -44.04 43.81 88.18
C ASN A 630 -42.91 43.67 87.14
N ASP A 631 -41.71 43.25 87.53
CA ASP A 631 -40.55 43.13 86.66
C ASP A 631 -40.69 42.02 85.62
N THR A 632 -40.08 42.23 84.46
CA THR A 632 -40.21 41.34 83.30
C THR A 632 -38.85 41.08 82.62
N GLY A 633 -38.84 40.24 81.59
CA GLY A 633 -37.63 39.80 80.91
C GLY A 633 -37.11 38.46 81.44
N VAL A 634 -35.79 38.28 81.43
CA VAL A 634 -35.15 37.00 81.77
C VAL A 634 -34.88 36.82 83.27
N ASP A 635 -34.99 35.58 83.72
CA ASP A 635 -34.52 35.13 85.04
C ASP A 635 -35.14 35.87 86.24
N ILE A 636 -36.41 36.29 86.11
CA ILE A 636 -37.18 37.10 87.08
C ILE A 636 -37.12 36.52 88.50
N ALA A 637 -37.14 35.19 88.63
CA ALA A 637 -37.05 34.49 89.91
C ALA A 637 -35.70 34.68 90.66
N ASN A 638 -34.67 35.18 89.98
CA ASN A 638 -33.30 35.35 90.49
C ASN A 638 -32.81 36.81 90.36
N LEU A 639 -33.70 37.80 90.44
CA LEU A 639 -33.34 39.22 90.44
C LEU A 639 -33.08 39.75 91.86
N THR A 640 -32.22 40.77 91.94
CA THR A 640 -32.02 41.60 93.14
C THR A 640 -32.30 43.06 92.84
N ALA A 641 -33.08 43.72 93.70
CA ALA A 641 -33.31 45.15 93.64
C ALA A 641 -32.12 45.91 94.26
N VAL A 642 -31.68 46.98 93.59
CA VAL A 642 -30.63 47.88 94.10
C VAL A 642 -31.09 49.32 93.92
N ILE A 643 -31.05 50.12 94.99
CA ILE A 643 -31.44 51.53 94.91
C ILE A 643 -30.43 52.31 94.08
N ALA A 644 -30.93 53.07 93.10
CA ALA A 644 -30.14 53.87 92.16
C ALA A 644 -30.16 55.36 92.56
N THR A 645 -31.32 55.87 93.03
CA THR A 645 -31.44 57.18 93.69
C THR A 645 -32.34 57.09 94.90
N GLN A 646 -31.97 57.74 96.01
CA GLN A 646 -32.84 57.93 97.17
C GLN A 646 -33.96 58.96 96.88
N PRO A 647 -35.05 59.00 97.68
CA PRO A 647 -36.04 60.07 97.65
C PRO A 647 -35.49 61.42 98.10
N SER A 648 -36.33 62.45 97.98
CA SER A 648 -36.01 63.84 98.28
C SER A 648 -36.67 64.37 99.57
N ASN A 649 -37.82 63.81 99.94
CA ASN A 649 -38.66 64.24 101.05
C ASN A 649 -38.92 63.10 102.07
N GLY A 650 -38.07 62.08 102.08
CA GLY A 650 -38.06 60.96 102.99
C GLY A 650 -36.86 60.05 102.76
N ASN A 651 -36.81 58.91 103.44
CA ASN A 651 -35.70 57.96 103.35
C ASN A 651 -36.20 56.55 103.03
N VAL A 652 -35.51 55.82 102.14
CA VAL A 652 -35.82 54.43 101.77
C VAL A 652 -34.74 53.47 102.25
N THR A 653 -35.17 52.35 102.83
CA THR A 653 -34.36 51.14 102.99
C THR A 653 -34.93 50.04 102.10
N LEU A 654 -34.28 49.79 100.97
CA LEU A 654 -34.65 48.76 99.99
C LEU A 654 -33.83 47.49 100.23
N ASN A 655 -34.52 46.36 100.43
CA ASN A 655 -33.90 45.04 100.54
C ASN A 655 -33.66 44.44 99.16
N GLY A 656 -32.67 43.56 99.04
CA GLY A 656 -32.31 42.93 97.77
C GLY A 656 -33.43 42.10 97.13
N ASN A 657 -34.41 41.61 97.89
CA ASN A 657 -35.59 40.90 97.37
C ASN A 657 -36.73 41.85 96.90
N GLY A 658 -36.52 43.16 96.92
CA GLY A 658 -37.51 44.16 96.50
C GLY A 658 -38.49 44.63 97.57
N SER A 659 -38.49 44.07 98.79
CA SER A 659 -39.26 44.64 99.91
C SER A 659 -38.57 45.91 100.43
N PHE A 660 -39.33 46.93 100.86
CA PHE A 660 -38.73 48.18 101.33
C PHE A 660 -39.55 48.86 102.43
N THR A 661 -38.87 49.74 103.18
CA THR A 661 -39.53 50.73 104.04
C THR A 661 -39.26 52.13 103.51
N TYR A 662 -40.25 53.01 103.64
CA TYR A 662 -40.13 54.45 103.39
C TYR A 662 -40.65 55.22 104.60
N THR A 663 -39.87 56.17 105.07
CA THR A 663 -40.28 57.12 106.11
C THR A 663 -40.27 58.53 105.50
N PRO A 664 -41.42 59.21 105.38
CA PRO A 664 -41.45 60.61 104.96
C PRO A 664 -40.79 61.51 106.01
N ASN A 665 -40.26 62.64 105.57
CA ASN A 665 -39.84 63.72 106.46
C ASN A 665 -41.07 64.22 107.26
N SER A 666 -40.83 64.71 108.49
CA SER A 666 -41.93 65.13 109.35
C SER A 666 -42.73 66.28 108.73
N ASN A 667 -44.06 66.14 108.74
CA ASN A 667 -45.03 67.06 108.11
C ASN A 667 -44.82 67.27 106.60
N PHE A 668 -44.15 66.34 105.91
CA PHE A 668 -44.18 66.31 104.44
C PHE A 668 -45.46 65.63 103.96
N SER A 669 -46.25 66.35 103.17
CA SER A 669 -47.30 65.82 102.30
C SER A 669 -47.09 66.30 100.87
N GLY A 670 -47.38 65.43 99.89
CA GLY A 670 -47.00 65.62 98.49
C GLY A 670 -46.65 64.31 97.79
N GLN A 671 -45.85 64.39 96.73
CA GLN A 671 -45.29 63.23 96.02
C GLN A 671 -43.77 63.22 96.21
N ASP A 672 -43.22 62.03 96.49
CA ASP A 672 -41.78 61.77 96.52
C ASP A 672 -41.46 60.54 95.66
N THR A 673 -40.22 60.41 95.20
CA THR A 673 -39.83 59.38 94.22
C THR A 673 -38.42 58.88 94.45
N PHE A 674 -38.22 57.56 94.41
CA PHE A 674 -36.89 56.93 94.37
C PHE A 674 -36.75 56.08 93.11
N THR A 675 -35.52 55.68 92.75
CA THR A 675 -35.29 54.78 91.62
C THR A 675 -34.49 53.55 92.03
N TYR A 676 -34.72 52.43 91.35
CA TYR A 676 -33.97 51.19 91.53
C TYR A 676 -33.59 50.56 90.19
N ILE A 677 -32.61 49.66 90.20
CA ILE A 677 -32.31 48.74 89.10
C ILE A 677 -32.52 47.30 89.55
N ALA A 678 -33.01 46.46 88.65
CA ALA A 678 -33.05 45.02 88.82
C ALA A 678 -31.74 44.43 88.30
N ARG A 679 -31.06 43.63 89.13
CA ARG A 679 -29.74 43.04 88.83
C ARG A 679 -29.79 41.53 89.01
N LYS A 680 -29.28 40.79 88.03
CA LYS A 680 -29.22 39.32 88.08
C LYS A 680 -28.35 38.83 89.23
N THR A 681 -28.86 37.90 90.04
CA THR A 681 -28.12 37.36 91.22
C THR A 681 -26.83 36.63 90.82
N ALA A 682 -26.84 35.95 89.67
CA ALA A 682 -25.71 35.16 89.17
C ALA A 682 -24.66 35.97 88.38
N ASP A 683 -24.99 37.18 87.91
CA ASP A 683 -24.04 38.09 87.26
C ASP A 683 -24.39 39.54 87.59
N ALA A 684 -23.57 40.16 88.44
CA ALA A 684 -23.78 41.51 88.93
C ALA A 684 -23.66 42.61 87.84
N ASN A 685 -23.14 42.27 86.66
CA ASN A 685 -23.01 43.20 85.53
C ASN A 685 -24.29 43.24 84.66
N VAL A 686 -25.16 42.25 84.78
CA VAL A 686 -26.44 42.18 84.05
C VAL A 686 -27.51 42.92 84.86
N VAL A 687 -27.76 44.16 84.46
CA VAL A 687 -28.69 45.11 85.11
C VAL A 687 -29.75 45.61 84.13
N SER A 688 -30.91 45.99 84.65
CA SER A 688 -31.93 46.73 83.93
C SER A 688 -31.57 48.22 83.78
N ASN A 689 -32.33 48.94 82.95
CA ASN A 689 -32.46 50.39 83.12
C ASN A 689 -33.13 50.71 84.47
N PRO A 690 -32.92 51.91 85.05
CA PRO A 690 -33.58 52.30 86.29
C PRO A 690 -35.10 52.45 86.13
N ALA A 691 -35.85 51.90 87.07
CA ALA A 691 -37.29 52.11 87.24
C ALA A 691 -37.57 53.07 88.41
N THR A 692 -38.70 53.78 88.34
CA THR A 692 -39.12 54.81 89.31
C THR A 692 -40.22 54.28 90.20
N VAL A 693 -40.02 54.39 91.52
CA VAL A 693 -41.04 54.14 92.54
C VAL A 693 -41.59 55.48 93.00
N THR A 694 -42.89 55.67 92.84
CA THR A 694 -43.60 56.88 93.26
C THR A 694 -44.34 56.64 94.56
N ILE A 695 -44.19 57.55 95.53
CA ILE A 695 -44.89 57.50 96.82
C ILE A 695 -45.66 58.79 97.02
N ARG A 696 -46.98 58.69 97.19
CA ARG A 696 -47.83 59.82 97.57
C ARG A 696 -48.02 59.84 99.09
N VAL A 697 -47.73 60.97 99.71
CA VAL A 697 -47.87 61.21 101.14
C VAL A 697 -49.05 62.15 101.37
N ASN A 698 -50.12 61.65 102.01
CA ASN A 698 -51.35 62.39 102.23
C ASN A 698 -51.30 63.19 103.55
N ALA A 699 -51.80 64.43 103.53
CA ALA A 699 -51.92 65.25 104.74
C ALA A 699 -52.96 64.69 105.73
N VAL A 700 -52.80 65.01 107.02
CA VAL A 700 -53.72 64.61 108.11
C VAL A 700 -54.08 65.84 108.95
N ASP A 701 -55.28 66.40 108.71
CA ASP A 701 -55.76 67.58 109.42
C ASP A 701 -55.88 67.37 110.94
N THR A 702 -55.28 68.28 111.71
CA THR A 702 -55.50 68.41 113.17
C THR A 702 -56.01 69.82 113.48
N PRO A 703 -57.31 70.01 113.75
CA PRO A 703 -57.90 71.34 113.94
C PRO A 703 -57.47 71.99 115.28
N PRO A 704 -57.21 73.31 115.31
CA PRO A 704 -56.77 74.01 116.51
C PRO A 704 -57.93 74.29 117.48
N ILE A 705 -57.63 74.22 118.79
CA ILE A 705 -58.56 74.56 119.87
C ILE A 705 -58.51 76.06 120.15
N ASN A 706 -59.65 76.78 120.08
CA ASN A 706 -60.02 77.86 121.01
C ASN A 706 -61.40 78.50 120.72
N ASN A 707 -62.03 78.97 121.80
CA ASN A 707 -63.13 79.96 121.89
C ASN A 707 -64.56 79.56 121.42
N LEU A 708 -65.36 79.08 122.37
CA LEU A 708 -66.83 79.07 122.38
C LEU A 708 -67.26 79.79 123.68
N ASN A 709 -68.01 80.90 123.61
CA ASN A 709 -68.24 81.79 124.77
C ASN A 709 -69.69 82.25 125.00
N ASP A 710 -70.67 81.87 124.16
CA ASP A 710 -72.07 82.31 124.28
C ASP A 710 -72.96 81.19 124.85
N PRO A 711 -73.88 81.46 125.80
CA PRO A 711 -74.62 80.44 126.54
C PRO A 711 -75.86 79.90 125.82
N ILE A 712 -76.34 78.73 126.28
CA ILE A 712 -77.48 77.99 125.70
C ILE A 712 -78.58 77.79 126.76
N TYR A 713 -79.84 77.72 126.35
CA TYR A 713 -81.08 77.70 127.14
C TYR A 713 -81.98 76.47 126.85
N ARG A 714 -82.77 75.97 127.81
CA ARG A 714 -83.44 74.63 127.76
C ARG A 714 -84.97 74.66 127.82
N PHE A 715 -85.71 74.67 126.72
CA PHE A 715 -87.17 74.79 126.81
C PHE A 715 -87.86 73.42 127.06
N GLN A 716 -88.76 73.26 128.04
CA GLN A 716 -89.53 72.01 128.31
C GLN A 716 -90.95 72.07 127.76
N ASN A 717 -91.37 71.02 127.06
CA ASN A 717 -92.73 70.87 126.51
C ASN A 717 -93.77 70.40 127.56
N GLY A 718 -94.73 71.27 127.90
CA GLY A 718 -95.84 71.02 128.82
C GLY A 718 -96.92 70.08 128.29
N ASP A 719 -97.12 69.97 126.97
CA ASP A 719 -98.02 68.96 126.38
C ASP A 719 -97.43 67.54 126.50
N ARG A 720 -96.11 67.41 126.71
CA ARG A 720 -95.38 66.14 126.76
C ARG A 720 -94.26 66.13 127.81
N PRO A 721 -94.59 65.85 129.08
CA PRO A 721 -93.62 65.76 130.17
C PRO A 721 -92.39 64.91 129.83
N GLY A 722 -91.21 65.47 130.07
CA GLY A 722 -89.92 64.83 129.76
C GLY A 722 -89.34 65.15 128.38
N THR A 723 -89.97 66.03 127.59
CA THR A 723 -89.43 66.49 126.29
C THR A 723 -88.82 67.90 126.41
N TYR A 724 -87.60 68.08 125.89
CA TYR A 724 -86.84 69.33 125.99
C TYR A 724 -86.29 69.80 124.62
N LEU A 725 -85.97 71.10 124.53
CA LEU A 725 -85.38 71.77 123.37
C LEU A 725 -84.18 72.63 123.86
N PHE A 726 -83.15 72.83 123.04
CA PHE A 726 -81.91 73.51 123.43
C PHE A 726 -81.52 74.60 122.40
N ALA A 727 -81.19 75.82 122.86
CA ALA A 727 -81.15 77.02 122.02
C ALA A 727 -80.18 78.12 122.53
N GLY A 728 -79.37 78.77 121.67
CA GLY A 728 -78.41 79.83 122.07
C GLY A 728 -79.07 81.14 122.52
N GLU A 729 -78.30 82.17 122.88
CA GLU A 729 -78.82 83.49 123.34
C GLU A 729 -79.86 84.11 122.38
N GLN A 730 -79.67 83.99 121.06
CA GLN A 730 -80.64 84.48 120.06
C GLN A 730 -81.81 83.52 119.87
N GLU A 731 -81.58 82.21 119.77
CA GLU A 731 -82.67 81.24 119.65
C GLU A 731 -83.49 81.12 120.94
N SER A 732 -82.94 81.49 122.09
CA SER A 732 -83.66 81.54 123.37
C SER A 732 -84.46 82.82 123.53
N GLN A 733 -83.98 83.97 123.06
CA GLN A 733 -84.84 85.14 122.87
C GLN A 733 -85.95 84.83 121.87
N SER A 734 -85.61 84.12 120.78
CA SER A 734 -86.58 83.62 119.82
C SER A 734 -87.62 82.76 120.54
N ILE A 735 -87.28 81.65 121.18
CA ILE A 735 -88.29 80.77 121.81
C ILE A 735 -88.94 81.40 123.07
N ARG A 736 -88.26 82.31 123.78
CA ARG A 736 -88.91 83.19 124.78
C ARG A 736 -89.92 84.15 124.16
N GLN A 737 -89.81 84.39 122.87
CA GLN A 737 -90.81 85.07 122.08
C GLN A 737 -91.63 84.07 121.25
N ASN A 738 -91.35 82.73 121.25
CA ASN A 738 -91.79 81.78 120.22
C ASN A 738 -92.27 80.27 120.48
N PHE A 739 -92.55 79.67 121.67
CA PHE A 739 -93.39 78.43 121.80
C PHE A 739 -94.25 78.25 123.15
N PRO A 740 -95.52 78.68 123.39
CA PRO A 740 -96.48 78.24 125.03
C PRO A 740 -96.43 76.78 125.50
N GLN A 741 -96.29 75.81 124.60
CA GLN A 741 -96.04 74.45 125.06
C GLN A 741 -94.60 74.30 125.57
N PHE A 742 -93.61 75.02 125.02
CA PHE A 742 -92.21 74.98 125.50
C PHE A 742 -91.84 76.17 126.41
N ARG A 743 -91.79 75.95 127.74
CA ARG A 743 -91.34 76.96 128.73
C ARG A 743 -89.80 76.94 128.87
N GLU A 744 -89.10 78.08 128.83
CA GLU A 744 -87.61 78.22 128.65
C GLU A 744 -86.66 77.32 129.41
N GLU A 745 -87.06 76.67 130.49
CA GLU A 745 -86.17 76.04 131.47
C GLU A 745 -84.70 76.55 131.59
N GLY A 746 -84.51 77.87 131.47
CA GLY A 746 -83.34 78.63 131.92
C GLY A 746 -82.09 78.34 131.10
N PHE A 747 -80.90 78.58 131.66
CA PHE A 747 -79.64 78.23 130.99
C PHE A 747 -79.49 76.71 130.97
N ALA A 748 -79.62 76.12 129.78
CA ALA A 748 -79.36 74.71 129.51
C ALA A 748 -77.94 74.32 129.85
N PHE A 749 -77.00 75.11 129.34
CA PHE A 749 -75.59 74.80 129.34
C PHE A 749 -74.87 76.13 129.53
N ASN A 750 -74.27 76.31 130.69
CA ASN A 750 -73.50 77.52 131.00
C ASN A 750 -72.03 77.28 130.61
N VAL A 751 -71.32 78.34 130.23
CA VAL A 751 -69.93 78.19 129.73
C VAL A 751 -69.05 77.66 130.87
N SER A 752 -68.33 76.56 130.62
CA SER A 752 -67.54 75.87 131.66
C SER A 752 -66.51 76.80 132.31
N SER A 753 -66.40 76.69 133.63
CA SER A 753 -65.52 77.52 134.47
C SER A 753 -64.54 76.71 135.32
N GLU A 754 -64.57 75.37 135.24
CA GLU A 754 -63.70 74.45 135.99
C GLU A 754 -63.08 73.40 135.04
N PRO A 755 -61.79 73.01 135.17
CA PRO A 755 -61.07 72.31 134.10
C PRO A 755 -61.44 70.83 133.85
N ASN A 756 -62.47 70.29 134.51
CA ASN A 756 -62.69 68.84 134.62
C ASN A 756 -64.14 68.37 134.35
N ASP A 757 -65.01 69.21 133.81
CA ASP A 757 -66.38 68.79 133.42
C ASP A 757 -66.33 67.74 132.30
N GLU A 758 -67.15 66.68 132.39
CA GLU A 758 -67.21 65.66 131.34
C GLU A 758 -67.91 66.18 130.08
N LEU A 759 -67.19 66.12 128.95
CA LEU A 759 -67.58 66.68 127.67
C LEU A 759 -68.58 65.75 126.93
N ILE A 760 -69.89 66.00 127.07
CA ILE A 760 -70.92 65.16 126.44
C ILE A 760 -70.96 65.40 124.93
N VAL A 761 -70.73 64.33 124.16
CA VAL A 761 -70.71 64.35 122.69
C VAL A 761 -72.12 64.21 122.13
N PHE A 762 -72.56 65.16 121.28
CA PHE A 762 -73.84 65.10 120.59
C PHE A 762 -73.67 64.85 119.08
N ASN A 763 -74.22 63.74 118.61
CA ASN A 763 -74.18 63.33 117.21
C ASN A 763 -75.44 63.79 116.48
N ARG A 764 -75.29 64.27 115.24
CA ARG A 764 -76.39 64.69 114.37
C ARG A 764 -76.90 63.52 113.53
N PHE A 765 -78.21 63.31 113.59
CA PHE A 765 -78.95 62.37 112.77
C PHE A 765 -79.92 63.12 111.86
N GLN A 766 -79.72 63.06 110.55
CA GLN A 766 -80.69 63.56 109.57
C GLN A 766 -81.83 62.55 109.42
N ASN A 767 -83.08 63.01 109.49
CA ASN A 767 -84.22 62.18 109.11
C ASN A 767 -84.26 62.04 107.58
N THR A 768 -83.90 60.87 107.05
CA THR A 768 -83.89 60.60 105.61
C THR A 768 -85.28 60.49 105.01
N ALA A 769 -86.32 60.31 105.83
CA ALA A 769 -87.71 60.37 105.41
C ALA A 769 -88.30 61.81 105.49
N ILE A 770 -87.64 62.74 106.18
CA ILE A 770 -88.07 64.14 106.32
C ILE A 770 -86.85 65.09 106.19
N PRO A 771 -86.42 65.40 104.95
CA PRO A 771 -85.22 66.20 104.68
C PRO A 771 -85.19 67.52 105.45
N GLY A 772 -83.99 67.91 105.90
CA GLY A 772 -83.78 69.11 106.72
C GLY A 772 -84.12 68.94 108.22
N THR A 773 -84.77 67.84 108.62
CA THR A 773 -85.00 67.54 110.04
C THR A 773 -83.77 66.86 110.63
N TYR A 774 -83.23 67.43 111.72
CA TYR A 774 -82.08 66.89 112.43
C TYR A 774 -82.40 66.60 113.90
N LEU A 775 -81.97 65.43 114.37
CA LEU A 775 -82.00 65.02 115.77
C LEU A 775 -80.58 65.01 116.31
N TYR A 776 -80.35 65.69 117.42
CA TYR A 776 -79.05 65.71 118.12
C TYR A 776 -79.16 64.83 119.36
N ALA A 777 -78.28 63.84 119.48
CA ALA A 777 -78.40 62.79 120.50
C ALA A 777 -77.07 62.53 121.21
N GLY A 778 -77.14 62.31 122.52
CA GLY A 778 -76.00 61.86 123.33
C GLY A 778 -75.49 60.49 122.89
N GLN A 779 -74.31 60.09 123.38
CA GLN A 779 -73.63 58.88 122.91
C GLN A 779 -74.43 57.58 123.16
N GLN A 780 -75.23 57.53 124.24
CA GLN A 780 -76.11 56.42 124.60
C GLN A 780 -77.34 56.35 123.66
N GLU A 781 -78.05 57.47 123.51
CA GLU A 781 -79.24 57.62 122.67
C GLU A 781 -78.91 57.37 121.19
N SER A 782 -77.73 57.81 120.75
CA SER A 782 -77.18 57.55 119.41
C SER A 782 -77.09 56.05 119.08
N GLN A 783 -76.84 55.17 120.07
CA GLN A 783 -76.85 53.72 119.86
C GLN A 783 -78.29 53.19 119.67
N ASN A 784 -79.25 53.72 120.45
CA ASN A 784 -80.66 53.35 120.34
C ASN A 784 -81.26 53.79 118.99
N ILE A 785 -80.96 55.01 118.54
CA ILE A 785 -81.39 55.56 117.23
C ILE A 785 -80.90 54.66 116.09
N ARG A 786 -79.60 54.32 116.07
CA ARG A 786 -78.99 53.41 115.08
C ARG A 786 -79.64 52.03 115.00
N GLN A 787 -80.18 51.51 116.11
CA GLN A 787 -80.79 50.17 116.14
C GLN A 787 -82.28 50.18 115.80
N ASN A 788 -83.04 51.18 116.28
CA ASN A 788 -84.51 51.14 116.28
C ASN A 788 -85.18 52.14 115.31
N PHE A 789 -84.43 53.11 114.77
CA PHE A 789 -84.99 54.20 113.95
C PHE A 789 -84.23 54.34 112.61
N PRO A 790 -84.36 53.38 111.66
CA PRO A 790 -83.59 53.35 110.42
C PRO A 790 -83.84 54.53 109.45
N ASN A 791 -84.88 55.32 109.72
CA ASN A 791 -85.18 56.57 109.00
C ASN A 791 -84.25 57.73 109.40
N PHE A 792 -83.32 57.52 110.35
CA PHE A 792 -82.37 58.53 110.80
C PHE A 792 -80.94 58.12 110.43
N ARG A 793 -80.32 58.88 109.54
CA ARG A 793 -78.92 58.70 109.12
C ARG A 793 -78.01 59.58 109.97
N GLU A 794 -77.05 58.96 110.64
CA GLU A 794 -75.98 59.67 111.34
C GLU A 794 -75.06 60.40 110.34
N GLU A 795 -74.78 61.67 110.60
CA GLU A 795 -73.88 62.50 109.79
C GLU A 795 -72.54 62.80 110.51
N GLY A 796 -72.47 62.55 111.82
CA GLY A 796 -71.26 62.70 112.63
C GLY A 796 -71.51 63.41 113.97
N VAL A 797 -70.43 63.69 114.70
CA VAL A 797 -70.45 64.63 115.83
C VAL A 797 -70.81 66.02 115.32
N ALA A 798 -71.69 66.74 116.02
CA ALA A 798 -72.04 68.12 115.66
C ALA A 798 -71.57 69.15 116.68
N PHE A 799 -71.68 68.86 117.98
CA PHE A 799 -71.18 69.72 119.06
C PHE A 799 -70.99 68.93 120.36
N TYR A 800 -70.51 69.63 121.39
CA TYR A 800 -70.29 69.13 122.74
C TYR A 800 -70.98 70.08 123.75
N ALA A 801 -71.43 69.58 124.91
CA ALA A 801 -72.18 70.40 125.90
C ALA A 801 -72.01 69.95 127.37
N TYR A 802 -72.41 70.81 128.32
CA TYR A 802 -72.27 70.69 129.79
C TYR A 802 -73.55 71.17 130.54
N ASP A 803 -74.19 70.33 131.38
CA ASP A 803 -75.61 70.41 131.89
C ASP A 803 -76.08 71.64 132.77
N GLY A 804 -77.41 71.92 132.87
CA GLY A 804 -78.04 73.18 133.42
C GLY A 804 -79.61 73.27 133.39
N ASN A 805 -80.28 74.34 133.93
CA ASN A 805 -81.67 74.32 134.54
C ASN A 805 -82.59 75.65 134.51
N ALA A 806 -83.90 75.60 134.92
CA ALA A 806 -85.22 76.35 134.66
C ALA A 806 -85.50 77.92 134.36
N ASN A 807 -86.45 78.51 133.50
CA ASN A 807 -87.99 78.54 133.52
C ASN A 807 -89.08 78.96 132.34
N LYS A 808 -89.12 79.98 131.38
CA LYS A 808 -90.40 80.61 130.71
C LYS A 808 -90.44 81.22 129.19
N GLY A 809 -91.56 81.48 128.41
CA GLY A 809 -91.59 82.08 126.98
C GLY A 809 -92.87 82.79 126.28
N VAL A 810 -92.97 82.98 124.89
CA VAL A 810 -94.09 83.53 123.94
C VAL A 810 -94.19 82.79 122.50
N ASP A 811 -94.70 83.19 121.28
CA ASP A 811 -95.17 82.38 120.01
C ASP A 811 -94.51 82.51 118.51
N PHE A 812 -94.43 81.48 117.59
CA PHE A 812 -93.51 81.35 116.33
C PHE A 812 -94.11 81.30 114.87
N TYR A 813 -93.31 81.55 113.79
CA TYR A 813 -93.64 81.40 112.33
C TYR A 813 -92.61 80.65 111.40
N ARG A 814 -93.08 80.11 110.24
CA ARG A 814 -92.28 79.41 109.18
C ARG A 814 -92.53 79.90 107.73
N PHE A 815 -91.47 79.92 106.93
CA PHE A 815 -91.47 80.15 105.46
C PHE A 815 -90.82 78.99 104.69
N GLN A 816 -91.28 78.74 103.45
CA GLN A 816 -90.65 77.83 102.47
C GLN A 816 -90.08 78.60 101.27
N ASN A 817 -88.88 78.24 100.81
CA ASN A 817 -88.33 78.77 99.55
C ASN A 817 -88.89 78.04 98.33
N THR A 818 -89.70 78.74 97.54
CA THR A 818 -90.32 78.22 96.30
C THR A 818 -89.33 77.96 95.16
N GLN A 819 -88.16 78.62 95.17
CA GLN A 819 -87.11 78.43 94.16
C GLN A 819 -86.10 77.33 94.53
N GLN A 820 -86.09 76.88 95.79
CA GLN A 820 -85.33 75.71 96.25
C GLN A 820 -86.23 74.82 97.16
N PRO A 821 -87.16 74.05 96.57
CA PRO A 821 -88.14 73.27 97.31
C PRO A 821 -87.49 72.32 98.33
N GLY A 822 -88.00 72.34 99.57
CA GLY A 822 -87.44 71.60 100.70
C GLY A 822 -86.53 72.43 101.63
N THR A 823 -86.26 73.70 101.32
CA THR A 823 -85.54 74.62 102.20
C THR A 823 -86.52 75.53 102.96
N TYR A 824 -86.36 75.62 104.28
CA TYR A 824 -87.27 76.34 105.19
C TYR A 824 -86.52 77.33 106.09
N LEU A 825 -87.21 78.38 106.52
CA LEU A 825 -86.72 79.41 107.41
C LEU A 825 -87.77 79.68 108.51
N PHE A 826 -87.33 79.69 109.76
CA PHE A 826 -88.17 79.89 110.94
C PHE A 826 -87.78 81.21 111.62
N VAL A 827 -88.77 82.03 111.98
CA VAL A 827 -88.58 83.44 112.35
C VAL A 827 -89.63 83.92 113.36
N GLY A 828 -89.27 84.90 114.19
CA GLY A 828 -90.23 85.60 115.05
C GLY A 828 -91.15 86.53 114.24
N GLU A 829 -92.19 87.07 114.89
CA GLU A 829 -93.15 88.00 114.26
C GLU A 829 -92.48 89.29 113.73
N GLU A 830 -91.30 89.65 114.22
CA GLU A 830 -90.53 90.79 113.73
C GLU A 830 -89.83 90.48 112.39
N GLU A 831 -89.03 89.41 112.28
CA GLU A 831 -88.38 89.03 111.02
C GLU A 831 -89.38 88.52 109.97
N ARG A 832 -90.45 87.83 110.38
CA ARG A 832 -91.54 87.36 109.50
C ARG A 832 -92.04 88.46 108.56
N ARG A 833 -92.38 89.63 109.12
CA ARG A 833 -92.95 90.76 108.36
C ARG A 833 -91.97 91.35 107.35
N ASN A 834 -90.66 91.25 107.61
CA ASN A 834 -89.61 91.66 106.68
C ASN A 834 -89.50 90.68 105.48
N ILE A 835 -89.65 89.38 105.72
CA ILE A 835 -89.54 88.34 104.68
C ILE A 835 -90.67 88.45 103.66
N ILE A 836 -91.93 88.59 104.10
CA ILE A 836 -93.10 88.78 103.22
C ILE A 836 -92.90 89.97 102.28
N ALA A 837 -92.35 91.08 102.80
CA ALA A 837 -92.23 92.33 102.06
C ALA A 837 -91.10 92.34 101.02
N ASN A 838 -89.96 91.71 101.32
CA ASN A 838 -88.71 91.89 100.57
C ASN A 838 -88.18 90.63 99.86
N PHE A 839 -88.69 89.44 100.18
CA PHE A 839 -88.13 88.17 99.70
C PHE A 839 -89.22 87.23 99.13
N PRO A 840 -89.88 87.61 98.01
CA PRO A 840 -91.09 86.93 97.51
C PRO A 840 -90.88 85.48 97.03
N GLN A 841 -89.64 85.00 96.92
CA GLN A 841 -89.34 83.59 96.74
C GLN A 841 -89.64 82.74 97.99
N PHE A 842 -89.70 83.36 99.17
CA PHE A 842 -90.13 82.73 100.42
C PHE A 842 -91.63 82.96 100.65
N VAL A 843 -92.41 81.89 100.63
CA VAL A 843 -93.84 81.92 100.93
C VAL A 843 -94.04 81.53 102.39
N GLU A 844 -94.83 82.31 103.12
CA GLU A 844 -95.23 81.96 104.49
C GLU A 844 -96.13 80.72 104.48
N GLU A 845 -95.80 79.71 105.28
CA GLU A 845 -96.64 78.52 105.45
C GLU A 845 -97.48 78.56 106.73
N GLY A 846 -97.14 79.44 107.69
CA GLY A 846 -97.95 79.78 108.85
C GLY A 846 -97.17 79.83 110.17
N VAL A 847 -97.92 79.87 111.28
CA VAL A 847 -97.41 79.69 112.64
C VAL A 847 -96.74 78.32 112.73
N ALA A 848 -95.50 78.28 113.21
CA ALA A 848 -94.75 77.02 113.32
C ALA A 848 -95.02 76.32 114.66
N PHE A 849 -95.14 77.10 115.74
CA PHE A 849 -95.30 76.61 117.09
C PHE A 849 -96.08 77.62 117.95
N GLU A 850 -97.24 77.17 118.45
CA GLU A 850 -98.18 77.97 119.26
C GLU A 850 -98.12 77.54 120.74
N VAL A 851 -98.26 78.48 121.69
CA VAL A 851 -97.80 78.36 123.15
C VAL A 851 -99.19 77.64 123.61
N GLY A 852 -99.16 76.57 124.43
CA GLY A 852 -100.20 76.21 125.43
C GLY A 852 -100.01 76.84 126.83
N VAL A 853 -101.03 76.83 127.70
CA VAL A 853 -101.02 77.50 129.04
C VAL A 853 -100.21 76.73 130.09
#